data_AF-I0KEZ5-F1
#
_entry.id   AF-I0KEZ5-F1
#
_cell.length_a   1.000
_cell.length_b   1.000
_cell.length_c   1.000
_cell.angle_alpha   90.00
_cell.angle_beta   90.00
_cell.angle_gamma   90.00
#
_symmetry.space_group_name_H-M   'P 1'
#
loop_
_entity.id
_entity.type
_entity.pdbx_description
1 polymer ?
#
loop_
_entity_poly.entity_id
_entity_poly.type
_entity_poly.pdbx_seq_one_letter_code
_entity_poly.pdbx_strand_id
1 'polypeptide(L)'
;MNVFIETITSTDPAVRNRSFFDLSRTLSTPNLLKALRELDDFRKATPNLYDKVRAILFLYAGFRFAVIDAPETPTIGKIPYAGFEDLLARRFEQAIVRFLHDLDKQGPSATLFSALADSYHQLSFQILADQVRKSVRSSKGNQWMFRVGHQAEHPIRIHPRLLQRPDSSLFYPILHEQTSVRMDLTHSGWSDIFFLGMDYPEGARVINISIDLGVFGRDKDIRPPLHGYVRVISEPVLRLTSVDLNTTKDVTDLADLFNFGNDYLSLVKAGVIASGLIPPSFEGTNQSLAEILARIVAPGMGIELVTKVNDIPKGSRFAVSTNLLGCIISLLMRATGQTRNLEGGLDENERRLVASRAILGEWIGGSGGGWQDSGGVWPGIKAIQGTFAQEGDPEYGISRGTLLPRHRVLEGEAVHPDIQEKIMNSLVLMHGGMASNVGPILEMVTEKYLLRGEKEWAARQQTNQIFDNILGAIREGDIKKLGANTARNWEGPIKTIIPWASTYFTEQIIAKAKKQFGDDYYGFLMLGGMSGGGMGMFVNPAQYEDYKLQVLDLLRTTKNELSDSLPFAMEPVVYNWSINPRGSWSNLQEGNDALMPESYYGIHVSELVRKDPASIPYGRRAEIDFFTTHCEQNNQAYPLLRTVVSNLFKVSDPTSGGNRSAENEKADRIKKDNGFDFIQHEEIREELQKGRIGLSRNRLPVDTTIDDVQPGDAVQLDGVTASAHRGEAAIRAGKVGVLSLGAGIGSRWTKGAGVIKTINPFVEIDGTHRSFLEIHLAKTRKLAEQYGATIPHVVATSYMTHEPIRKKLALTGNFGYAGPTYLSPGRSIGQRFVPMERDLRFLWEEMPQELLDENKQKVRDAGRQAMIAWAKSKGEGTDYVDNIAAQRFSPLGHWYEVSNLLRNGTLAKLLAEHPAVETLMLHNIDTLGADVDPAALGYHLESGNVLTFEVVPRRIEDRGGGLARVNGHVRLLEGLAQPREEDELNLSYYNSNTTWIQVDPLLQLFGLTRDDLQRGDEAQLAKAVRSVAHRIPSYVTIKDVKYRWGHGQEDIYPVAQIEKLWSDMSALTDVQCGYLVVPRLRGQQLKDPAQLDAWVTDGSKDYVASLCSFPG
;
A
#
# COMPACT_ATOMS: atom_id res chain seq x y z
N MET A 1 -26.72 30.70 13.71
CA MET A 1 -26.48 29.83 12.54
C MET A 1 -25.32 28.92 12.89
N ASN A 2 -25.41 27.63 12.62
CA ASN A 2 -24.30 26.70 12.85
C ASN A 2 -23.09 27.12 12.02
N VAL A 3 -21.95 27.38 12.66
CA VAL A 3 -20.75 27.94 12.01
C VAL A 3 -20.16 27.03 10.94
N PHE A 4 -20.35 25.71 11.07
CA PHE A 4 -19.94 24.74 10.07
C PHE A 4 -20.82 24.83 8.82
N ILE A 5 -22.14 24.90 8.99
CA ILE A 5 -23.09 25.04 7.87
C ILE A 5 -22.86 26.37 7.13
N GLU A 6 -22.60 27.46 7.85
CA GLU A 6 -22.20 28.75 7.27
C GLU A 6 -20.94 28.61 6.41
N THR A 7 -19.92 27.94 6.93
CA THR A 7 -18.64 27.72 6.23
C THR A 7 -18.82 26.86 4.98
N ILE A 8 -19.67 25.84 5.03
CA ILE A 8 -19.88 24.91 3.93
C ILE A 8 -20.63 25.60 2.78
N THR A 9 -21.73 26.30 3.10
CA THR A 9 -22.65 26.87 2.11
C THR A 9 -22.23 28.22 1.55
N SER A 10 -21.27 28.91 2.19
CA SER A 10 -20.82 30.23 1.73
C SER A 10 -20.09 30.17 0.38
N THR A 11 -20.37 31.18 -0.45
CA THR A 11 -19.66 31.46 -1.70
C THR A 11 -18.52 32.46 -1.51
N ASP A 12 -18.46 33.17 -0.38
CA ASP A 12 -17.36 34.07 -0.05
C ASP A 12 -16.10 33.24 0.30
N PRO A 13 -15.00 33.36 -0.46
CA PRO A 13 -13.77 32.63 -0.19
C PRO A 13 -13.22 32.81 1.22
N ALA A 14 -13.43 33.98 1.85
CA ALA A 14 -12.95 34.25 3.22
C ALA A 14 -13.69 33.41 4.27
N VAL A 15 -14.97 33.12 4.04
CA VAL A 15 -15.82 32.29 4.91
C VAL A 15 -15.71 30.82 4.53
N ARG A 16 -15.74 30.51 3.23
CA ARG A 16 -15.71 29.14 2.68
C ARG A 16 -14.43 28.40 3.04
N ASN A 17 -13.29 29.08 3.07
CA ASN A 17 -11.98 28.47 3.27
C ASN A 17 -11.50 28.48 4.74
N ARG A 18 -12.39 28.77 5.70
CA ARG A 18 -12.08 28.60 7.14
C ARG A 18 -11.78 27.14 7.45
N SER A 19 -10.77 26.91 8.30
CA SER A 19 -10.38 25.56 8.73
C SER A 19 -11.41 24.96 9.68
N PHE A 20 -11.69 23.67 9.52
CA PHE A 20 -12.49 22.93 10.50
C PHE A 20 -11.86 23.00 11.90
N PHE A 21 -10.53 22.85 11.99
CA PHE A 21 -9.82 22.78 13.27
C PHE A 21 -9.90 24.09 14.07
N ASP A 22 -9.84 25.24 13.41
CA ASP A 22 -9.96 26.53 14.12
C ASP A 22 -11.38 26.81 14.54
N LEU A 23 -12.35 26.46 13.69
CA LEU A 23 -13.76 26.58 14.05
C LEU A 23 -14.10 25.70 15.26
N SER A 24 -13.62 24.45 15.29
CA SER A 24 -13.92 23.53 16.39
C SER A 24 -13.28 23.96 17.71
N ARG A 25 -12.05 24.49 17.70
CA ARG A 25 -11.35 25.00 18.90
C ARG A 25 -12.08 26.16 19.61
N THR A 26 -12.92 26.91 18.89
CA THR A 26 -13.69 28.03 19.49
C THR A 26 -14.94 27.59 20.24
N LEU A 27 -15.31 26.31 20.15
CA LEU A 27 -16.51 25.76 20.77
C LEU A 27 -16.14 24.87 21.96
N SER A 28 -16.93 24.93 23.04
CA SER A 28 -16.87 23.91 24.10
C SER A 28 -17.39 22.57 23.58
N THR A 29 -16.95 21.45 24.15
CA THR A 29 -17.35 20.10 23.71
C THR A 29 -18.87 19.91 23.63
N PRO A 30 -19.70 20.37 24.59
CA PRO A 30 -21.15 20.25 24.47
C PRO A 30 -21.74 21.04 23.30
N ASN A 31 -21.23 22.27 23.07
CA ASN A 31 -21.66 23.10 21.95
C ASN A 31 -21.19 22.52 20.61
N LEU A 32 -20.00 21.94 20.57
CA LEU A 32 -19.47 21.24 19.41
C LEU A 32 -20.31 20.00 19.08
N LEU A 33 -20.61 19.14 20.06
CA LEU A 33 -21.48 17.97 19.85
C LEU A 33 -22.86 18.38 19.32
N LYS A 34 -23.45 19.45 19.89
CA LYS A 34 -24.71 20.01 19.37
C LYS A 34 -24.57 20.46 17.91
N ALA A 35 -23.50 21.19 17.58
CA ALA A 35 -23.24 21.65 16.23
C ALA A 35 -23.00 20.47 15.26
N LEU A 36 -22.38 19.38 15.70
CA LEU A 36 -22.23 18.16 14.91
C LEU A 36 -23.58 17.47 14.68
N ARG A 37 -24.48 17.42 15.66
CA ARG A 37 -25.84 16.87 15.45
C ARG A 37 -26.65 17.66 14.43
N GLU A 38 -26.63 19.00 14.54
CA GLU A 38 -27.26 19.87 13.54
C GLU A 38 -26.64 19.70 12.13
N LEU A 39 -25.33 19.42 12.07
CA LEU A 39 -24.62 19.15 10.82
C LEU A 39 -24.99 17.79 10.21
N ASP A 40 -25.24 16.77 11.06
CA ASP A 40 -25.78 15.46 10.64
C ASP A 40 -27.18 15.58 10.03
N ASP A 41 -28.04 16.43 10.60
CA ASP A 41 -29.35 16.73 10.01
C ASP A 41 -29.20 17.49 8.67
N PHE A 42 -28.28 18.46 8.60
CA PHE A 42 -28.00 19.20 7.38
C PHE A 42 -27.53 18.31 6.23
N ARG A 43 -26.60 17.36 6.46
CA ARG A 43 -26.11 16.48 5.38
C ARG A 43 -27.23 15.59 4.80
N LYS A 44 -28.25 15.27 5.59
CA LYS A 44 -29.42 14.48 5.16
C LYS A 44 -30.36 15.32 4.31
N ALA A 45 -30.52 16.59 4.64
CA ALA A 45 -31.44 17.51 3.97
C ALA A 45 -30.86 18.17 2.70
N THR A 46 -29.54 18.41 2.64
CA THR A 46 -28.96 19.17 1.51
C THR A 46 -29.00 18.38 0.19
N PRO A 47 -29.50 19.00 -0.90
CA PRO A 47 -29.45 18.41 -2.23
C PRO A 47 -28.07 18.56 -2.89
N ASN A 48 -27.22 19.46 -2.39
CA ASN A 48 -25.89 19.69 -2.94
C ASN A 48 -24.91 18.61 -2.45
N LEU A 49 -24.29 17.91 -3.40
CA LEU A 49 -23.35 16.85 -3.11
C LEU A 49 -22.09 17.32 -2.36
N TYR A 50 -21.52 18.45 -2.77
CA TYR A 50 -20.27 18.96 -2.21
C TYR A 50 -20.48 19.42 -0.77
N ASP A 51 -21.62 20.09 -0.52
CA ASP A 51 -22.01 20.47 0.84
C ASP A 51 -22.21 19.23 1.73
N LYS A 52 -22.86 18.20 1.19
CA LYS A 52 -23.08 16.92 1.88
C LYS A 52 -21.78 16.24 2.25
N VAL A 53 -20.87 16.05 1.29
CA VAL A 53 -19.58 15.37 1.53
C VAL A 53 -18.74 16.18 2.51
N ARG A 54 -18.68 17.51 2.36
CA ARG A 54 -17.93 18.36 3.29
C ARG A 54 -18.50 18.32 4.70
N ALA A 55 -19.83 18.29 4.85
CA ALA A 55 -20.48 18.09 6.15
C ALA A 55 -20.12 16.74 6.78
N ILE A 56 -20.11 15.65 5.99
CA ILE A 56 -19.70 14.32 6.45
C ILE A 56 -18.24 14.31 6.90
N LEU A 57 -17.33 14.96 6.19
CA LEU A 57 -15.92 15.06 6.61
C LEU A 57 -15.75 15.87 7.89
N PHE A 58 -16.52 16.94 8.07
CA PHE A 58 -16.54 17.70 9.33
C PHE A 58 -17.09 16.87 10.49
N LEU A 59 -18.10 16.01 10.24
CA LEU A 59 -18.59 15.05 11.23
C LEU A 59 -17.50 14.03 11.60
N TYR A 60 -16.84 13.44 10.61
CA TYR A 60 -15.68 12.56 10.82
C TYR A 60 -14.62 13.24 11.70
N ALA A 61 -14.13 14.42 11.29
CA ALA A 61 -13.08 15.12 12.01
C ALA A 61 -13.51 15.58 13.41
N GLY A 62 -14.78 15.97 13.57
CA GLY A 62 -15.36 16.29 14.87
C GLY A 62 -15.29 15.11 15.83
N PHE A 63 -15.80 13.95 15.41
CA PHE A 63 -15.77 12.74 16.22
C PHE A 63 -14.35 12.15 16.38
N ARG A 64 -13.46 12.26 15.40
CA ARG A 64 -12.11 11.65 15.45
C ARG A 64 -11.06 12.48 16.17
N PHE A 65 -11.13 13.82 16.08
CA PHE A 65 -10.05 14.70 16.52
C PHE A 65 -10.48 15.75 17.55
N ALA A 66 -11.76 16.08 17.64
CA ALA A 66 -12.20 17.21 18.47
C ALA A 66 -12.91 16.77 19.77
N VAL A 67 -13.75 15.74 19.75
CA VAL A 67 -14.54 15.33 20.94
C VAL A 67 -14.08 14.03 21.60
N ILE A 68 -13.30 13.19 20.90
CA ILE A 68 -12.96 11.84 21.39
C ILE A 68 -12.05 11.83 22.61
N ASP A 69 -11.12 12.79 22.68
CA ASP A 69 -10.14 12.94 23.75
C ASP A 69 -10.44 14.15 24.64
N ALA A 70 -11.67 14.67 24.60
CA ALA A 70 -12.10 15.75 25.49
C ALA A 70 -12.16 15.24 26.95
N PRO A 71 -11.75 16.05 27.95
CA PRO A 71 -11.68 15.63 29.35
C PRO A 71 -13.01 15.08 29.93
N GLU A 72 -14.14 15.61 29.46
CA GLU A 72 -15.48 15.19 29.86
C GLU A 72 -16.01 13.94 29.13
N THR A 73 -15.31 13.45 28.10
CA THR A 73 -15.69 12.25 27.36
C THR A 73 -15.14 11.01 28.07
N PRO A 74 -16.01 10.08 28.52
CA PRO A 74 -15.56 8.79 29.03
C PRO A 74 -14.67 8.04 28.02
N THR A 75 -13.51 7.57 28.47
CA THR A 75 -12.53 6.91 27.58
C THR A 75 -12.96 5.51 27.13
N ILE A 76 -13.84 4.87 27.91
CA ILE A 76 -14.39 3.53 27.66
C ILE A 76 -15.89 3.60 27.39
N GLY A 77 -16.38 2.63 26.63
CA GLY A 77 -17.79 2.43 26.30
C GLY A 77 -17.98 1.11 25.58
N LYS A 78 -19.18 0.89 25.04
CA LYS A 78 -19.49 -0.32 24.25
C LYS A 78 -19.74 0.02 22.79
N ILE A 79 -19.29 -0.85 21.90
CA ILE A 79 -19.60 -0.79 20.47
C ILE A 79 -20.75 -1.77 20.21
N PRO A 80 -21.94 -1.32 19.78
CA PRO A 80 -23.02 -2.24 19.48
C PRO A 80 -22.65 -3.11 18.27
N TYR A 81 -22.60 -4.44 18.47
CA TYR A 81 -22.21 -5.41 17.44
C TYR A 81 -23.03 -5.26 16.15
N ALA A 82 -24.34 -5.03 16.25
CA ALA A 82 -25.20 -4.78 15.09
C ALA A 82 -24.76 -3.54 14.27
N GLY A 83 -24.28 -2.48 14.93
CA GLY A 83 -23.72 -1.31 14.23
C GLY A 83 -22.40 -1.63 13.54
N PHE A 84 -21.55 -2.45 14.17
CA PHE A 84 -20.30 -2.94 13.58
C PHE A 84 -20.54 -3.86 12.37
N GLU A 85 -21.52 -4.74 12.41
CA GLU A 85 -21.90 -5.56 11.25
C GLU A 85 -22.39 -4.71 10.07
N ASP A 86 -23.16 -3.65 10.34
CA ASP A 86 -23.56 -2.70 9.31
C ASP A 86 -22.35 -1.98 8.71
N LEU A 87 -21.42 -1.53 9.56
CA LEU A 87 -20.18 -0.90 9.13
C LEU A 87 -19.36 -1.83 8.21
N LEU A 88 -19.11 -3.08 8.64
CA LEU A 88 -18.40 -4.07 7.83
C LEU A 88 -19.12 -4.39 6.52
N ALA A 89 -20.45 -4.40 6.53
CA ALA A 89 -21.26 -4.69 5.36
C ALA A 89 -21.52 -3.47 4.45
N ARG A 90 -20.80 -2.35 4.64
CA ARG A 90 -20.96 -1.08 3.91
C ARG A 90 -22.36 -0.46 4.01
N ARG A 91 -23.11 -0.79 5.06
CA ARG A 91 -24.39 -0.18 5.42
C ARG A 91 -24.16 1.02 6.33
N PHE A 92 -23.33 1.98 5.88
CA PHE A 92 -22.78 3.03 6.74
C PHE A 92 -23.85 3.97 7.32
N GLU A 93 -24.90 4.30 6.55
CA GLU A 93 -26.02 5.10 7.08
C GLU A 93 -26.75 4.37 8.21
N GLN A 94 -26.97 3.06 8.07
CA GLN A 94 -27.58 2.25 9.14
C GLN A 94 -26.67 2.16 10.36
N ALA A 95 -25.36 1.97 10.15
CA ALA A 95 -24.36 1.97 11.21
C ALA A 95 -24.37 3.29 11.99
N ILE A 96 -24.35 4.44 11.29
CA ILE A 96 -24.42 5.78 11.90
C ILE A 96 -25.70 5.94 12.72
N VAL A 97 -26.86 5.55 12.18
CA VAL A 97 -28.13 5.63 12.91
C VAL A 97 -28.08 4.80 14.19
N ARG A 98 -27.54 3.58 14.14
CA ARG A 98 -27.40 2.71 15.32
C ARG A 98 -26.45 3.29 16.35
N PHE A 99 -25.29 3.80 15.93
CA PHE A 99 -24.33 4.42 16.83
C PHE A 99 -24.84 5.73 17.45
N LEU A 100 -25.55 6.57 16.68
CA LEU A 100 -26.18 7.79 17.21
C LEU A 100 -27.32 7.46 18.19
N HIS A 101 -28.10 6.42 17.92
CA HIS A 101 -29.13 5.95 18.85
C HIS A 101 -28.51 5.50 20.18
N ASP A 102 -27.42 4.74 20.13
CA ASP A 102 -26.72 4.31 21.34
C ASP A 102 -26.03 5.46 22.06
N LEU A 103 -25.57 6.48 21.32
CA LEU A 103 -25.05 7.73 21.89
C LEU A 103 -26.16 8.45 22.68
N ASP A 104 -27.37 8.51 22.14
CA ASP A 104 -28.51 9.16 22.78
C ASP A 104 -29.01 8.37 24.01
N LYS A 105 -28.85 7.03 24.00
CA LYS A 105 -29.30 6.14 25.09
C LYS A 105 -28.29 5.97 26.22
N GLN A 106 -27.02 5.79 25.88
CA GLN A 106 -25.95 5.43 26.83
C GLN A 106 -25.05 6.62 27.18
N GLY A 107 -25.11 7.70 26.39
CA GLY A 107 -24.25 8.87 26.53
C GLY A 107 -22.96 8.75 25.70
N PRO A 108 -22.15 9.82 25.70
CA PRO A 108 -20.90 9.88 24.96
C PRO A 108 -19.83 8.94 25.53
N SER A 109 -19.03 8.37 24.64
CA SER A 109 -17.77 7.68 24.99
C SER A 109 -16.81 7.76 23.81
N ALA A 110 -15.52 7.72 24.09
CA ALA A 110 -14.48 7.73 23.07
C ALA A 110 -14.60 6.52 22.14
N THR A 111 -14.96 5.35 22.71
CA THR A 111 -15.22 4.12 21.99
C THR A 111 -16.34 4.30 20.94
N LEU A 112 -17.48 4.89 21.30
CA LEU A 112 -18.58 5.11 20.35
C LEU A 112 -18.27 6.20 19.32
N PHE A 113 -17.57 7.27 19.73
CA PHE A 113 -17.11 8.30 18.80
C PHE A 113 -16.15 7.77 17.74
N SER A 114 -15.28 6.81 18.09
CA SER A 114 -14.42 6.14 17.10
C SER A 114 -15.24 5.39 16.03
N ALA A 115 -16.32 4.70 16.41
CA ALA A 115 -17.20 3.99 15.49
C ALA A 115 -17.99 4.94 14.58
N LEU A 116 -18.47 6.07 15.12
CA LEU A 116 -19.11 7.13 14.34
C LEU A 116 -18.13 7.75 13.35
N ALA A 117 -16.92 8.07 13.78
CA ALA A 117 -15.88 8.61 12.92
C ALA A 117 -15.60 7.68 11.74
N ASP A 118 -15.30 6.40 11.98
CA ASP A 118 -15.02 5.45 10.89
C ASP A 118 -16.21 5.32 9.92
N SER A 119 -17.44 5.30 10.45
CA SER A 119 -18.64 5.23 9.60
C SER A 119 -18.82 6.48 8.71
N TYR A 120 -18.59 7.68 9.24
CA TYR A 120 -18.65 8.91 8.44
C TYR A 120 -17.51 8.96 7.41
N HIS A 121 -16.30 8.56 7.79
CA HIS A 121 -15.17 8.48 6.89
C HIS A 121 -15.50 7.59 5.68
N GLN A 122 -15.94 6.35 5.93
CA GLN A 122 -16.30 5.40 4.88
C GLN A 122 -17.48 5.87 4.01
N LEU A 123 -18.52 6.45 4.62
CA LEU A 123 -19.66 7.01 3.89
C LEU A 123 -19.23 8.12 2.92
N SER A 124 -18.28 8.97 3.32
CA SER A 124 -17.81 10.06 2.47
C SER A 124 -17.19 9.57 1.16
N PHE A 125 -16.30 8.58 1.23
CA PHE A 125 -15.63 8.02 0.06
C PHE A 125 -16.55 7.15 -0.79
N GLN A 126 -17.56 6.50 -0.19
CA GLN A 126 -18.62 5.85 -0.97
C GLN A 126 -19.39 6.87 -1.83
N ILE A 127 -19.84 7.98 -1.22
CA ILE A 127 -20.59 9.03 -1.94
C ILE A 127 -19.74 9.65 -3.06
N LEU A 128 -18.46 9.89 -2.79
CA LEU A 128 -17.51 10.41 -3.79
C LEU A 128 -17.35 9.45 -4.98
N ALA A 129 -17.16 8.16 -4.71
CA ALA A 129 -17.04 7.13 -5.73
C ALA A 129 -18.30 7.04 -6.61
N ASP A 130 -19.49 7.08 -6.00
CA ASP A 130 -20.76 7.00 -6.71
C ASP A 130 -21.02 8.23 -7.61
N GLN A 131 -20.58 9.42 -7.19
CA GLN A 131 -20.67 10.61 -8.04
C GLN A 131 -19.78 10.48 -9.29
N VAL A 132 -18.55 10.00 -9.15
CA VAL A 132 -17.66 9.84 -10.31
C VAL A 132 -18.27 8.88 -11.32
N ARG A 133 -18.81 7.75 -10.86
CA ARG A 133 -19.54 6.79 -11.71
C ARG A 133 -20.71 7.44 -12.45
N LYS A 134 -21.52 8.23 -11.73
CA LYS A 134 -22.67 8.92 -12.33
C LYS A 134 -22.22 9.90 -13.41
N SER A 135 -21.16 10.68 -13.15
CA SER A 135 -20.64 11.69 -14.08
C SER A 135 -20.05 11.07 -15.35
N VAL A 136 -19.29 9.98 -15.19
CA VAL A 136 -18.72 9.21 -16.32
C VAL A 136 -19.82 8.58 -17.20
N ARG A 137 -20.90 8.08 -16.58
CA ARG A 137 -22.09 7.53 -17.28
C ARG A 137 -22.83 8.60 -18.08
N SER A 138 -22.92 9.83 -17.58
CA SER A 138 -23.61 10.93 -18.24
C SER A 138 -22.80 11.62 -19.35
N SER A 139 -21.48 11.41 -19.38
CA SER A 139 -20.57 12.01 -20.36
C SER A 139 -21.00 11.72 -21.81
N LYS A 140 -20.97 12.76 -22.66
CA LYS A 140 -21.37 12.69 -24.07
C LYS A 140 -20.46 11.71 -24.83
N GLY A 141 -21.05 10.75 -25.52
CA GLY A 141 -20.32 9.68 -26.23
C GLY A 141 -20.21 8.35 -25.45
N ASN A 142 -20.48 8.35 -24.13
CA ASN A 142 -20.53 7.12 -23.32
C ASN A 142 -21.94 6.61 -23.06
N GLN A 143 -22.97 7.46 -23.18
CA GLN A 143 -24.34 7.15 -22.75
C GLN A 143 -24.92 5.85 -23.36
N TRP A 144 -24.58 5.55 -24.62
CA TRP A 144 -25.06 4.33 -25.29
C TRP A 144 -24.49 3.05 -24.66
N MET A 145 -23.25 3.10 -24.14
CA MET A 145 -22.58 1.95 -23.50
C MET A 145 -23.28 1.49 -22.21
N PHE A 146 -24.19 2.30 -21.67
CA PHE A 146 -24.98 1.96 -20.48
C PHE A 146 -26.46 1.69 -20.81
N ARG A 147 -26.84 1.73 -22.09
CA ARG A 147 -28.24 1.60 -22.54
C ARG A 147 -28.49 0.44 -23.51
N VAL A 148 -27.47 -0.07 -24.19
CA VAL A 148 -27.61 -1.20 -25.12
C VAL A 148 -28.04 -2.44 -24.33
N GLY A 149 -29.26 -2.90 -24.55
CA GLY A 149 -29.84 -4.04 -23.83
C GLY A 149 -29.62 -5.38 -24.54
N HIS A 150 -29.42 -5.37 -25.86
CA HIS A 150 -29.31 -6.58 -26.66
C HIS A 150 -28.27 -6.46 -27.78
N GLN A 151 -27.61 -7.56 -28.14
CA GLN A 151 -26.56 -7.62 -29.16
C GLN A 151 -27.02 -7.11 -30.52
N ALA A 152 -28.29 -7.32 -30.88
CA ALA A 152 -28.85 -6.83 -32.14
C ALA A 152 -28.77 -5.30 -32.29
N GLU A 153 -28.85 -4.58 -31.16
CA GLU A 153 -28.84 -3.13 -31.06
C GLU A 153 -27.42 -2.56 -30.99
N HIS A 154 -26.38 -3.42 -31.00
CA HIS A 154 -25.00 -2.96 -30.89
C HIS A 154 -24.66 -1.96 -32.01
N PRO A 155 -24.27 -0.71 -31.70
CA PRO A 155 -24.21 0.35 -32.70
C PRO A 155 -22.91 0.33 -33.52
N ILE A 156 -21.82 -0.25 -33.00
CA ILE A 156 -20.51 -0.22 -33.65
C ILE A 156 -20.26 -1.46 -34.53
N ARG A 157 -19.41 -1.30 -35.55
CA ARG A 157 -18.95 -2.37 -36.46
C ARG A 157 -17.46 -2.25 -36.68
N ILE A 158 -16.80 -3.38 -36.97
CA ILE A 158 -15.39 -3.37 -37.34
C ILE A 158 -15.19 -2.56 -38.64
N HIS A 159 -14.09 -1.81 -38.70
CA HIS A 159 -13.73 -1.01 -39.86
C HIS A 159 -13.46 -1.95 -41.06
N PRO A 160 -14.06 -1.71 -42.26
CA PRO A 160 -13.98 -2.65 -43.37
C PRO A 160 -12.56 -3.02 -43.81
N ARG A 161 -11.60 -2.09 -43.72
CA ARG A 161 -10.18 -2.37 -44.04
C ARG A 161 -9.58 -3.49 -43.19
N LEU A 162 -10.04 -3.73 -41.97
CA LEU A 162 -9.53 -4.83 -41.12
C LEU A 162 -10.03 -6.21 -41.56
N LEU A 163 -10.99 -6.27 -42.48
CA LEU A 163 -11.49 -7.51 -43.10
C LEU A 163 -10.86 -7.77 -44.48
N GLN A 164 -10.16 -6.78 -45.06
CA GLN A 164 -9.62 -6.84 -46.40
C GLN A 164 -8.22 -7.43 -46.39
N ARG A 165 -8.08 -8.67 -46.84
CA ARG A 165 -6.77 -9.32 -47.04
C ARG A 165 -6.27 -8.99 -48.45
N PRO A 166 -5.02 -8.53 -48.63
CA PRO A 166 -4.42 -8.44 -49.95
C PRO A 166 -4.40 -9.81 -50.62
N ASP A 167 -4.63 -9.89 -51.94
CA ASP A 167 -4.71 -11.16 -52.68
C ASP A 167 -3.45 -12.04 -52.53
N SER A 168 -2.32 -11.42 -52.21
CA SER A 168 -1.02 -12.07 -52.01
C SER A 168 -0.72 -12.46 -50.55
N SER A 169 -1.63 -12.25 -49.60
CA SER A 169 -1.41 -12.54 -48.17
C SER A 169 -2.58 -13.30 -47.54
N LEU A 170 -2.24 -14.26 -46.68
CA LEU A 170 -3.20 -15.00 -45.88
C LEU A 170 -3.59 -14.25 -44.59
N PHE A 171 -2.87 -13.18 -44.25
CA PHE A 171 -2.98 -12.48 -42.97
C PHE A 171 -4.00 -11.34 -43.04
N TYR A 172 -4.83 -11.22 -42.00
CA TYR A 172 -5.67 -10.05 -41.80
C TYR A 172 -4.79 -8.84 -41.42
N PRO A 173 -5.15 -7.62 -41.86
CA PRO A 173 -4.44 -6.42 -41.44
C PRO A 173 -4.40 -6.26 -39.92
N ILE A 174 -3.27 -5.75 -39.43
CA ILE A 174 -3.06 -5.42 -38.02
C ILE A 174 -3.10 -3.91 -37.87
N LEU A 175 -4.03 -3.41 -37.06
CA LEU A 175 -3.99 -2.02 -36.63
C LEU A 175 -3.06 -1.91 -35.44
N HIS A 176 -2.08 -1.01 -35.52
CA HIS A 176 -1.08 -0.80 -34.48
C HIS A 176 -1.17 0.63 -33.93
N GLU A 177 -1.45 0.75 -32.64
CA GLU A 177 -1.42 2.02 -31.89
C GLU A 177 -0.15 2.11 -31.05
N GLN A 178 0.49 3.28 -31.08
CA GLN A 178 1.57 3.67 -30.19
C GLN A 178 1.12 4.86 -29.36
N THR A 179 1.37 4.83 -28.05
CA THR A 179 1.03 5.94 -27.16
C THR A 179 2.19 6.27 -26.24
N SER A 180 2.49 7.56 -26.12
CA SER A 180 3.50 8.07 -25.20
C SER A 180 3.03 8.00 -23.74
N VAL A 181 3.94 8.18 -22.78
CA VAL A 181 3.57 8.32 -21.36
C VAL A 181 3.74 9.77 -20.91
N ARG A 182 3.11 10.13 -19.78
CA ARG A 182 3.20 11.49 -19.24
C ARG A 182 4.39 11.63 -18.30
N MET A 183 5.02 12.79 -18.31
CA MET A 183 5.94 13.28 -17.28
C MET A 183 5.46 14.67 -16.83
N ASP A 184 5.07 14.82 -15.57
CA ASP A 184 4.67 16.11 -15.00
C ASP A 184 5.88 16.96 -14.63
N LEU A 185 5.89 18.23 -15.02
CA LEU A 185 6.86 19.25 -14.57
C LEU A 185 6.35 20.02 -13.35
N THR A 186 5.04 20.04 -13.14
CA THR A 186 4.40 20.71 -12.00
C THR A 186 3.38 19.78 -11.38
N HIS A 187 3.37 19.74 -10.05
CA HIS A 187 2.34 19.05 -9.29
C HIS A 187 1.29 20.06 -8.78
N SER A 188 -0.01 19.77 -8.94
CA SER A 188 -1.14 20.62 -8.51
C SER A 188 -1.56 20.40 -7.05
N GLY A 189 -0.73 19.72 -6.26
CA GLY A 189 -1.09 19.28 -4.91
C GLY A 189 -2.24 18.26 -4.89
N TRP A 190 -2.39 17.44 -5.94
CA TRP A 190 -3.53 16.52 -6.15
C TRP A 190 -4.88 17.20 -6.42
N SER A 191 -4.88 18.49 -6.74
CA SER A 191 -6.12 19.16 -7.16
C SER A 191 -6.65 18.64 -8.51
N ASP A 192 -5.88 17.80 -9.22
CA ASP A 192 -6.28 17.04 -10.42
C ASP A 192 -7.11 15.77 -10.13
N ILE A 193 -7.34 15.42 -8.86
CA ILE A 193 -8.35 14.42 -8.49
C ILE A 193 -9.72 14.97 -8.89
N PHE A 194 -10.54 14.16 -9.56
CA PHE A 194 -11.83 14.58 -10.14
C PHE A 194 -12.66 15.49 -9.26
N PHE A 195 -12.99 15.03 -8.05
CA PHE A 195 -13.84 15.79 -7.14
C PHE A 195 -13.18 17.10 -6.67
N LEU A 196 -11.87 17.09 -6.40
CA LEU A 196 -11.14 18.29 -5.99
C LEU A 196 -11.08 19.31 -7.14
N GLY A 197 -10.80 18.85 -8.36
CA GLY A 197 -10.78 19.71 -9.54
C GLY A 197 -12.16 20.27 -9.89
N MET A 198 -13.23 19.57 -9.55
CA MET A 198 -14.60 20.06 -9.70
C MET A 198 -15.02 21.05 -8.60
N ASP A 199 -14.41 21.02 -7.40
CA ASP A 199 -14.66 22.01 -6.35
C ASP A 199 -13.69 23.21 -6.40
N TYR A 200 -12.47 23.03 -6.92
CA TYR A 200 -11.41 24.05 -7.04
C TYR A 200 -10.74 24.03 -8.42
N PRO A 201 -11.51 24.29 -9.50
CA PRO A 201 -10.99 24.24 -10.86
C PRO A 201 -9.85 25.23 -11.11
N GLU A 202 -9.88 26.39 -10.48
CA GLU A 202 -8.87 27.44 -10.63
C GLU A 202 -7.48 27.03 -10.09
N GLY A 203 -7.40 26.11 -9.13
CA GLY A 203 -6.13 25.59 -8.61
C GLY A 203 -5.72 24.22 -9.15
N ALA A 204 -6.59 23.58 -9.93
CA ALA A 204 -6.33 22.29 -10.55
C ALA A 204 -5.55 22.49 -11.87
N ARG A 205 -4.27 22.85 -11.79
CA ARG A 205 -3.43 23.22 -12.95
C ARG A 205 -2.11 22.44 -12.95
N VAL A 206 -1.78 21.79 -14.07
CA VAL A 206 -0.53 21.03 -14.25
C VAL A 206 0.10 21.28 -15.62
N ILE A 207 1.42 21.14 -15.72
CA ILE A 207 2.20 21.15 -16.96
C ILE A 207 2.81 19.77 -17.12
N ASN A 208 2.41 19.08 -18.20
CA ASN A 208 2.86 17.72 -18.49
C ASN A 208 3.54 17.65 -19.85
N ILE A 209 4.49 16.75 -20.00
CA ILE A 209 5.20 16.42 -21.23
C ILE A 209 4.84 14.99 -21.62
N SER A 210 4.55 14.78 -22.90
CA SER A 210 4.52 13.43 -23.47
C SER A 210 5.92 12.97 -23.83
N ILE A 211 6.33 11.81 -23.34
CA ILE A 211 7.69 11.32 -23.51
C ILE A 211 7.74 9.89 -24.06
N ASP A 212 8.79 9.66 -24.83
CA ASP A 212 9.27 8.35 -25.26
C ASP A 212 10.43 7.94 -24.36
N LEU A 213 10.62 6.63 -24.18
CA LEU A 213 11.53 6.08 -23.16
C LEU A 213 12.39 4.94 -23.71
N GLY A 214 13.58 4.79 -23.14
CA GLY A 214 14.43 3.61 -23.21
C GLY A 214 15.30 3.54 -21.95
N VAL A 215 15.47 2.38 -21.35
CA VAL A 215 16.31 2.21 -20.15
C VAL A 215 17.78 2.31 -20.53
N PHE A 216 18.49 3.25 -19.90
CA PHE A 216 19.90 3.50 -20.17
C PHE A 216 20.76 2.25 -19.92
N GLY A 217 21.62 1.91 -20.89
CA GLY A 217 22.47 0.73 -20.86
C GLY A 217 21.77 -0.60 -21.17
N ARG A 218 20.43 -0.62 -21.28
CA ARG A 218 19.64 -1.81 -21.65
C ARG A 218 19.05 -1.68 -23.06
N ASP A 219 18.38 -0.56 -23.33
CA ASP A 219 17.62 -0.35 -24.56
C ASP A 219 18.44 0.44 -25.57
N LYS A 220 18.39 0.01 -26.83
CA LYS A 220 19.12 0.64 -27.93
C LYS A 220 18.47 1.95 -28.41
N ASP A 221 17.14 1.98 -28.44
CA ASP A 221 16.36 3.05 -29.05
C ASP A 221 15.38 3.67 -28.04
N ILE A 222 15.10 4.97 -28.20
CA ILE A 222 14.05 5.68 -27.47
C ILE A 222 12.77 5.58 -28.29
N ARG A 223 11.69 5.03 -27.71
CA ARG A 223 10.42 4.78 -28.44
C ARG A 223 9.20 5.05 -27.54
N PRO A 224 8.00 5.27 -28.13
CA PRO A 224 6.76 5.26 -27.36
C PRO A 224 6.64 3.94 -26.60
N PRO A 225 6.45 3.96 -25.28
CA PRO A 225 6.58 2.74 -24.49
C PRO A 225 5.34 1.84 -24.54
N LEU A 226 4.20 2.35 -25.01
CA LEU A 226 2.94 1.63 -25.04
C LEU A 226 2.57 1.27 -26.46
N HIS A 227 2.33 -0.01 -26.70
CA HIS A 227 1.89 -0.54 -27.98
C HIS A 227 0.62 -1.37 -27.81
N GLY A 228 -0.35 -1.17 -28.69
CA GLY A 228 -1.54 -2.00 -28.82
C GLY A 228 -1.72 -2.46 -30.26
N TYR A 229 -2.08 -3.72 -30.45
CA TYR A 229 -2.32 -4.32 -31.75
C TYR A 229 -3.70 -4.97 -31.76
N VAL A 230 -4.49 -4.73 -32.80
CA VAL A 230 -5.79 -5.40 -32.96
C VAL A 230 -5.93 -5.94 -34.37
N ARG A 231 -6.46 -7.16 -34.47
CA ARG A 231 -6.86 -7.77 -35.73
C ARG A 231 -8.11 -8.62 -35.58
N VAL A 232 -8.74 -8.89 -36.71
CA VAL A 232 -9.82 -9.86 -36.80
C VAL A 232 -9.23 -11.28 -36.88
N ILE A 233 -9.90 -12.25 -36.25
CA ILE A 233 -9.54 -13.67 -36.28
C ILE A 233 -10.73 -14.53 -36.70
N SER A 234 -10.46 -15.72 -37.24
CA SER A 234 -11.47 -16.66 -37.74
C SER A 234 -12.09 -17.55 -36.65
N GLU A 235 -11.88 -17.21 -35.38
CA GLU A 235 -12.39 -17.93 -34.22
C GLU A 235 -13.32 -16.98 -33.46
N PRO A 236 -14.51 -17.41 -33.00
CA PRO A 236 -15.50 -16.53 -32.36
C PRO A 236 -15.17 -16.25 -30.90
N VAL A 237 -13.95 -15.78 -30.62
CA VAL A 237 -13.43 -15.50 -29.29
C VAL A 237 -12.85 -14.09 -29.22
N LEU A 238 -12.77 -13.56 -28.00
CA LEU A 238 -11.94 -12.40 -27.72
C LEU A 238 -10.61 -12.88 -27.15
N ARG A 239 -9.57 -12.88 -27.99
CA ARG A 239 -8.22 -13.29 -27.59
C ARG A 239 -7.45 -12.10 -27.04
N LEU A 240 -7.07 -12.18 -25.77
CA LEU A 240 -6.38 -11.12 -25.06
C LEU A 240 -4.97 -11.57 -24.71
N THR A 241 -3.98 -10.80 -25.14
CA THR A 241 -2.56 -11.08 -24.86
C THR A 241 -1.88 -9.84 -24.29
N SER A 242 -1.17 -9.99 -23.18
CA SER A 242 -0.17 -9.04 -22.69
C SER A 242 1.20 -9.70 -22.81
N VAL A 243 2.03 -9.09 -23.66
CA VAL A 243 3.37 -9.58 -23.97
C VAL A 243 4.30 -9.41 -22.77
N ASP A 244 4.22 -8.26 -22.09
CA ASP A 244 5.05 -7.92 -20.93
C ASP A 244 4.69 -8.73 -19.67
N LEU A 245 3.45 -9.20 -19.57
CA LEU A 245 3.00 -10.10 -18.50
C LEU A 245 3.09 -11.58 -18.89
N ASN A 246 3.63 -11.90 -20.07
CA ASN A 246 3.75 -13.27 -20.60
C ASN A 246 2.44 -14.08 -20.47
N THR A 247 1.30 -13.42 -20.71
CA THR A 247 -0.04 -13.97 -20.44
C THR A 247 -0.94 -13.83 -21.66
N THR A 248 -1.62 -14.91 -22.02
CA THR A 248 -2.64 -14.96 -23.08
C THR A 248 -3.88 -15.70 -22.60
N LYS A 249 -5.05 -15.29 -23.08
CA LYS A 249 -6.32 -15.97 -22.78
C LYS A 249 -7.33 -15.81 -23.91
N ASP A 250 -8.02 -16.89 -24.23
CA ASP A 250 -9.20 -16.87 -25.09
C ASP A 250 -10.42 -16.70 -24.21
N VAL A 251 -11.03 -15.51 -24.24
CA VAL A 251 -12.26 -15.20 -23.50
C VAL A 251 -13.46 -15.60 -24.36
N THR A 252 -14.26 -16.53 -23.85
CA THR A 252 -15.39 -17.15 -24.57
C THR A 252 -16.76 -16.71 -24.08
N ASP A 253 -16.84 -16.11 -22.89
CA ASP A 253 -18.08 -15.69 -22.25
C ASP A 253 -17.91 -14.37 -21.48
N LEU A 254 -19.05 -13.75 -21.16
CA LEU A 254 -19.08 -12.47 -20.48
C LEU A 254 -18.62 -12.58 -19.02
N ALA A 255 -18.89 -13.69 -18.33
CA ALA A 255 -18.52 -13.85 -16.93
C ALA A 255 -17.00 -13.79 -16.75
N ASP A 256 -16.25 -14.40 -17.66
CA ASP A 256 -14.79 -14.31 -17.66
C ASP A 256 -14.26 -12.92 -18.08
N LEU A 257 -14.92 -12.24 -19.01
CA LEU A 257 -14.54 -10.88 -19.41
C LEU A 257 -14.68 -9.86 -18.27
N PHE A 258 -15.74 -9.99 -17.47
CA PHE A 258 -15.98 -9.12 -16.30
C PHE A 258 -15.28 -9.63 -15.03
N ASN A 259 -14.49 -10.71 -15.11
CA ASN A 259 -13.67 -11.18 -14.01
C ASN A 259 -12.26 -10.56 -14.07
N PHE A 260 -11.98 -9.67 -13.13
CA PHE A 260 -10.72 -8.92 -13.05
C PHE A 260 -9.68 -9.51 -12.10
N GLY A 261 -9.98 -10.61 -11.39
CA GLY A 261 -9.09 -11.17 -10.36
C GLY A 261 -8.57 -12.58 -10.64
N ASN A 262 -9.02 -13.22 -11.73
CA ASN A 262 -8.64 -14.60 -12.07
C ASN A 262 -7.40 -14.72 -12.97
N ASP A 263 -6.89 -13.61 -13.52
CA ASP A 263 -5.70 -13.57 -14.38
C ASP A 263 -5.05 -12.18 -14.38
N TYR A 264 -3.90 -12.06 -15.07
CA TYR A 264 -3.12 -10.82 -15.19
C TYR A 264 -3.63 -9.85 -16.27
N LEU A 265 -4.74 -10.15 -16.96
CA LEU A 265 -5.25 -9.36 -18.09
C LEU A 265 -6.34 -8.35 -17.68
N SER A 266 -6.50 -8.07 -16.38
CA SER A 266 -7.55 -7.21 -15.84
C SER A 266 -7.61 -5.81 -16.50
N LEU A 267 -6.45 -5.15 -16.69
CA LEU A 267 -6.39 -3.85 -17.35
C LEU A 267 -6.79 -3.93 -18.84
N VAL A 268 -6.43 -5.03 -19.52
CA VAL A 268 -6.78 -5.26 -20.92
C VAL A 268 -8.30 -5.49 -21.05
N LYS A 269 -8.88 -6.30 -20.17
CA LYS A 269 -10.35 -6.49 -20.06
C LYS A 269 -11.05 -5.16 -19.80
N ALA A 270 -10.52 -4.34 -18.88
CA ALA A 270 -11.07 -3.01 -18.59
C ALA A 270 -11.01 -2.09 -19.81
N GLY A 271 -9.92 -2.11 -20.60
CA GLY A 271 -9.80 -1.37 -21.85
C GLY A 271 -10.82 -1.81 -22.91
N VAL A 272 -11.06 -3.11 -23.05
CA VAL A 272 -12.11 -3.66 -23.92
C VAL A 272 -13.49 -3.12 -23.53
N ILE A 273 -13.83 -3.19 -22.24
CA ILE A 273 -15.12 -2.74 -21.73
C ILE A 273 -15.29 -1.23 -21.89
N ALA A 274 -14.27 -0.46 -21.49
CA ALA A 274 -14.28 0.99 -21.53
C ALA A 274 -14.25 1.56 -22.96
N SER A 275 -13.74 0.83 -23.95
CA SER A 275 -13.81 1.23 -25.35
C SER A 275 -15.22 1.17 -25.96
N GLY A 276 -16.15 0.50 -25.26
CA GLY A 276 -17.47 0.18 -25.79
C GLY A 276 -17.49 -1.02 -26.74
N LEU A 277 -16.38 -1.76 -26.90
CA LEU A 277 -16.38 -2.99 -27.69
C LEU A 277 -17.35 -4.03 -27.10
N ILE A 278 -17.23 -4.27 -25.79
CA ILE A 278 -18.20 -5.03 -25.00
C ILE A 278 -18.64 -4.13 -23.83
N PRO A 279 -19.67 -3.29 -24.01
CA PRO A 279 -20.02 -2.24 -23.05
C PRO A 279 -20.45 -2.79 -21.68
N PRO A 280 -20.34 -1.99 -20.60
CA PRO A 280 -20.76 -2.38 -19.26
C PRO A 280 -22.22 -2.86 -19.14
N SER A 281 -23.11 -2.44 -20.04
CA SER A 281 -24.52 -2.88 -20.03
C SER A 281 -24.71 -4.39 -20.29
N PHE A 282 -23.69 -5.10 -20.78
CA PHE A 282 -23.74 -6.55 -20.93
C PHE A 282 -23.34 -7.34 -19.66
N GLU A 283 -22.78 -6.67 -18.65
CA GLU A 283 -22.42 -7.34 -17.40
C GLU A 283 -23.65 -8.00 -16.76
N GLY A 284 -23.54 -9.28 -16.40
CA GLY A 284 -24.65 -10.03 -15.79
C GLY A 284 -25.78 -10.43 -16.75
N THR A 285 -25.65 -10.21 -18.06
CA THR A 285 -26.64 -10.68 -19.05
C THR A 285 -26.35 -12.11 -19.53
N ASN A 286 -27.37 -12.81 -20.02
CA ASN A 286 -27.23 -14.17 -20.58
C ASN A 286 -26.86 -14.19 -22.08
N GLN A 287 -26.30 -13.09 -22.60
CA GLN A 287 -25.98 -12.97 -24.02
C GLN A 287 -24.66 -13.68 -24.37
N SER A 288 -24.60 -14.21 -25.58
CA SER A 288 -23.42 -14.92 -26.06
C SER A 288 -22.36 -13.94 -26.56
N LEU A 289 -21.14 -14.02 -26.02
CA LEU A 289 -20.01 -13.23 -26.51
C LEU A 289 -19.76 -13.48 -28.00
N ALA A 290 -19.89 -14.73 -28.46
CA ALA A 290 -19.73 -15.10 -29.88
C ALA A 290 -20.77 -14.41 -30.78
N GLU A 291 -22.00 -14.25 -30.32
CA GLU A 291 -23.06 -13.58 -31.09
C GLU A 291 -22.89 -12.05 -31.10
N ILE A 292 -22.40 -11.47 -30.00
CA ILE A 292 -21.98 -10.06 -29.95
C ILE A 292 -20.83 -9.82 -30.94
N LEU A 293 -19.80 -10.67 -30.94
CA LEU A 293 -18.69 -10.60 -31.90
C LEU A 293 -19.17 -10.79 -33.34
N ALA A 294 -20.13 -11.69 -33.58
CA ALA A 294 -20.74 -11.87 -34.89
C ALA A 294 -21.42 -10.60 -35.40
N ARG A 295 -22.03 -9.81 -34.51
CA ARG A 295 -22.63 -8.52 -34.84
C ARG A 295 -21.59 -7.44 -35.14
N ILE A 296 -20.48 -7.41 -34.40
CA ILE A 296 -19.44 -6.39 -34.54
C ILE A 296 -18.56 -6.67 -35.78
N VAL A 297 -18.19 -7.94 -35.99
CA VAL A 297 -17.25 -8.39 -37.02
C VAL A 297 -18.00 -9.13 -38.13
N ALA A 298 -18.25 -10.42 -37.95
CA ALA A 298 -18.99 -11.31 -38.84
C ALA A 298 -19.25 -12.66 -38.14
N PRO A 299 -20.26 -13.46 -38.56
CA PRO A 299 -20.54 -14.77 -37.98
C PRO A 299 -19.32 -15.69 -37.92
N GLY A 300 -19.06 -16.29 -36.74
CA GLY A 300 -17.94 -17.20 -36.52
C GLY A 300 -16.57 -16.53 -36.38
N MET A 301 -16.50 -15.20 -36.45
CA MET A 301 -15.25 -14.44 -36.32
C MET A 301 -15.15 -13.76 -34.95
N GLY A 302 -13.93 -13.41 -34.57
CA GLY A 302 -13.61 -12.77 -33.30
C GLY A 302 -12.51 -11.73 -33.46
N ILE A 303 -11.98 -11.28 -32.33
CA ILE A 303 -10.98 -10.20 -32.26
C ILE A 303 -9.81 -10.66 -31.40
N GLU A 304 -8.60 -10.39 -31.86
CA GLU A 304 -7.38 -10.54 -31.08
C GLU A 304 -6.83 -9.16 -30.74
N LEU A 305 -6.63 -8.91 -29.44
CA LEU A 305 -6.04 -7.70 -28.88
C LEU A 305 -4.74 -8.06 -28.16
N VAL A 306 -3.64 -7.49 -28.62
CA VAL A 306 -2.30 -7.70 -28.06
C VAL A 306 -1.79 -6.37 -27.51
N THR A 307 -1.27 -6.39 -26.29
CA THR A 307 -0.65 -5.24 -25.65
C THR A 307 0.82 -5.52 -25.37
N LYS A 308 1.66 -4.50 -25.47
CA LYS A 308 3.07 -4.56 -25.13
C LYS A 308 3.49 -3.24 -24.47
N VAL A 309 3.93 -3.33 -23.22
CA VAL A 309 4.64 -2.25 -22.53
C VAL A 309 6.14 -2.54 -22.60
N ASN A 310 6.95 -1.57 -23.02
CA ASN A 310 8.40 -1.74 -23.16
C ASN A 310 9.13 -1.72 -21.80
N ASP A 311 8.91 -2.75 -20.98
CA ASP A 311 9.60 -3.06 -19.71
C ASP A 311 9.90 -1.84 -18.83
N ILE A 312 8.90 -0.96 -18.70
CA ILE A 312 8.95 0.15 -17.75
C ILE A 312 8.66 -0.41 -16.35
N PRO A 313 9.52 -0.13 -15.37
CA PRO A 313 9.28 -0.45 -13.97
C PRO A 313 7.87 -0.13 -13.46
N LYS A 314 7.25 -1.06 -12.73
CA LYS A 314 6.07 -0.74 -11.92
C LYS A 314 6.45 0.34 -10.90
N GLY A 315 5.56 1.33 -10.71
CA GLY A 315 5.82 2.46 -9.82
C GLY A 315 6.60 3.61 -10.47
N SER A 316 6.76 3.62 -11.79
CA SER A 316 7.46 4.66 -12.55
C SER A 316 6.86 6.06 -12.53
N ARG A 317 5.63 6.21 -12.02
CA ARG A 317 4.92 7.49 -11.92
C ARG A 317 4.64 8.19 -13.26
N PHE A 318 4.86 7.53 -14.39
CA PHE A 318 4.49 8.04 -15.72
C PHE A 318 3.03 7.76 -16.13
N ALA A 319 2.19 7.33 -15.19
CA ALA A 319 0.81 6.88 -15.44
C ALA A 319 0.70 5.84 -16.58
N VAL A 320 1.57 4.84 -16.57
CA VAL A 320 1.66 3.78 -17.59
C VAL A 320 0.31 3.07 -17.75
N SER A 321 -0.37 2.72 -16.66
CA SER A 321 -1.67 2.02 -16.68
C SER A 321 -2.75 2.82 -17.40
N THR A 322 -2.88 4.11 -17.08
CA THR A 322 -3.92 4.98 -17.64
C THR A 322 -3.66 5.30 -19.10
N ASN A 323 -2.40 5.54 -19.46
CA ASN A 323 -2.03 5.74 -20.86
C ASN A 323 -2.15 4.44 -21.67
N LEU A 324 -1.96 3.26 -21.05
CA LEU A 324 -2.21 1.97 -21.70
C LEU A 324 -3.71 1.74 -21.94
N LEU A 325 -4.57 2.10 -20.98
CA LEU A 325 -6.01 2.18 -21.22
C LEU A 325 -6.32 3.14 -22.38
N GLY A 326 -5.72 4.33 -22.39
CA GLY A 326 -5.82 5.28 -23.49
C GLY A 326 -5.42 4.67 -24.85
N CYS A 327 -4.32 3.90 -24.88
CA CYS A 327 -3.84 3.19 -26.07
C CYS A 327 -4.85 2.13 -26.54
N ILE A 328 -5.34 1.27 -25.65
CA ILE A 328 -6.31 0.21 -25.99
C ILE A 328 -7.63 0.83 -26.46
N ILE A 329 -8.13 1.84 -25.76
CA ILE A 329 -9.39 2.51 -26.07
C ILE A 329 -9.29 3.21 -27.42
N SER A 330 -8.20 3.94 -27.68
CA SER A 330 -7.96 4.60 -28.98
C SER A 330 -7.95 3.57 -30.11
N LEU A 331 -7.19 2.48 -29.93
CA LEU A 331 -7.08 1.41 -30.91
C LEU A 331 -8.43 0.77 -31.23
N LEU A 332 -9.22 0.40 -30.21
CA LEU A 332 -10.52 -0.23 -30.40
C LEU A 332 -11.56 0.74 -30.95
N MET A 333 -11.52 2.02 -30.56
CA MET A 333 -12.37 3.06 -31.14
C MET A 333 -12.10 3.22 -32.64
N ARG A 334 -10.83 3.24 -33.06
CA ARG A 334 -10.44 3.28 -34.48
C ARG A 334 -10.90 2.04 -35.22
N ALA A 335 -10.63 0.86 -34.66
CA ALA A 335 -11.00 -0.41 -35.25
C ALA A 335 -12.52 -0.56 -35.40
N THR A 336 -13.33 0.16 -34.63
CA THR A 336 -14.80 0.07 -34.65
C THR A 336 -15.51 1.30 -35.25
N GLY A 337 -14.75 2.19 -35.92
CA GLY A 337 -15.30 3.38 -36.60
C GLY A 337 -15.87 4.44 -35.65
N GLN A 338 -15.47 4.44 -34.38
CA GLN A 338 -15.84 5.47 -33.41
C GLN A 338 -14.99 6.74 -33.53
N THR A 339 -13.86 6.66 -34.24
CA THR A 339 -13.02 7.81 -34.64
C THR A 339 -13.22 8.13 -36.12
N ARG A 340 -12.86 9.35 -36.51
CA ARG A 340 -12.86 9.79 -37.91
C ARG A 340 -11.83 9.04 -38.76
N ASN A 341 -10.63 8.85 -38.23
CA ASN A 341 -9.50 8.27 -38.96
C ASN A 341 -9.08 6.92 -38.34
N LEU A 342 -8.82 5.93 -39.21
CA LEU A 342 -8.23 4.64 -38.83
C LEU A 342 -6.74 4.77 -38.46
N GLU A 343 -6.01 5.60 -39.20
CA GLU A 343 -4.56 5.82 -39.08
C GLU A 343 -4.27 7.29 -38.71
N GLY A 344 -3.10 7.57 -38.15
CA GLY A 344 -2.66 8.91 -37.74
C GLY A 344 -3.08 9.30 -36.33
N GLY A 345 -3.10 10.61 -36.06
CA GLY A 345 -3.48 11.18 -34.75
C GLY A 345 -5.00 11.16 -34.49
N LEU A 346 -5.37 11.49 -33.26
CA LEU A 346 -6.76 11.72 -32.83
C LEU A 346 -7.13 13.20 -32.91
N ASP A 347 -8.40 13.50 -33.21
CA ASP A 347 -8.96 14.85 -33.06
C ASP A 347 -9.15 15.19 -31.57
N GLU A 348 -9.20 16.48 -31.21
CA GLU A 348 -9.28 16.91 -29.80
C GLU A 348 -10.49 16.32 -29.06
N ASN A 349 -11.66 16.27 -29.70
CA ASN A 349 -12.86 15.69 -29.11
C ASN A 349 -12.71 14.17 -28.90
N GLU A 350 -11.97 13.48 -29.76
CA GLU A 350 -11.69 12.05 -29.63
C GLU A 350 -10.73 11.79 -28.47
N ARG A 351 -9.67 12.60 -28.31
CA ARG A 351 -8.76 12.50 -27.16
C ARG A 351 -9.50 12.72 -25.84
N ARG A 352 -10.39 13.70 -25.78
CA ARG A 352 -11.24 13.95 -24.61
C ARG A 352 -12.15 12.76 -24.29
N LEU A 353 -12.72 12.10 -25.31
CA LEU A 353 -13.53 10.91 -25.13
C LEU A 353 -12.69 9.71 -24.66
N VAL A 354 -11.50 9.51 -25.23
CA VAL A 354 -10.53 8.50 -24.78
C VAL A 354 -10.16 8.72 -23.32
N ALA A 355 -9.85 9.96 -22.91
CA ALA A 355 -9.58 10.28 -21.50
C ALA A 355 -10.78 9.96 -20.60
N SER A 356 -11.99 10.36 -21.00
CA SER A 356 -13.23 10.03 -20.27
C SER A 356 -13.42 8.52 -20.08
N ARG A 357 -13.09 7.72 -21.08
CA ARG A 357 -13.20 6.26 -21.06
C ARG A 357 -12.04 5.59 -20.34
N ALA A 358 -10.83 6.14 -20.40
CA ALA A 358 -9.71 5.66 -19.60
C ALA A 358 -10.05 5.76 -18.11
N ILE A 359 -10.67 6.86 -17.69
CA ILE A 359 -11.20 7.03 -16.33
C ILE A 359 -12.23 5.94 -16.02
N LEU A 360 -13.19 5.67 -16.91
CA LEU A 360 -14.12 4.56 -16.73
C LEU A 360 -13.39 3.22 -16.53
N GLY A 361 -12.39 2.93 -17.36
CA GLY A 361 -11.59 1.71 -17.30
C GLY A 361 -10.82 1.56 -15.98
N GLU A 362 -10.23 2.66 -15.48
CA GLU A 362 -9.56 2.68 -14.17
C GLU A 362 -10.53 2.31 -13.05
N TRP A 363 -11.71 2.93 -13.02
CA TRP A 363 -12.71 2.70 -11.98
C TRP A 363 -13.32 1.29 -12.05
N ILE A 364 -13.54 0.75 -13.24
CA ILE A 364 -13.99 -0.64 -13.43
C ILE A 364 -12.88 -1.60 -12.95
N GLY A 365 -11.63 -1.33 -13.29
CA GLY A 365 -10.46 -2.08 -12.84
C GLY A 365 -10.08 -1.87 -11.37
N GLY A 366 -10.78 -0.99 -10.65
CA GLY A 366 -10.60 -0.74 -9.21
C GLY A 366 -9.50 0.25 -8.82
N SER A 367 -8.85 0.91 -9.78
CA SER A 367 -7.88 1.99 -9.55
C SER A 367 -8.54 3.37 -9.66
N GLY A 368 -8.34 4.27 -8.69
CA GLY A 368 -8.76 5.67 -8.78
C GLY A 368 -7.54 6.55 -9.10
N GLY A 369 -7.60 7.33 -10.18
CA GLY A 369 -6.52 8.22 -10.64
C GLY A 369 -6.93 9.70 -10.75
N GLY A 370 -5.99 10.55 -11.15
CA GLY A 370 -6.25 11.96 -11.48
C GLY A 370 -6.46 12.14 -12.98
N TRP A 371 -7.21 13.15 -13.42
CA TRP A 371 -7.50 13.30 -14.87
C TRP A 371 -6.24 13.50 -15.73
N GLN A 372 -5.15 13.99 -15.15
CA GLN A 372 -3.90 14.24 -15.88
C GLN A 372 -3.19 12.96 -16.33
N ASP A 373 -3.56 11.82 -15.74
CA ASP A 373 -2.94 10.51 -16.01
C ASP A 373 -3.05 10.09 -17.48
N SER A 374 -4.10 10.52 -18.16
CA SER A 374 -4.32 10.32 -19.60
C SER A 374 -3.51 11.27 -20.51
N GLY A 375 -2.63 12.09 -19.93
CA GLY A 375 -1.92 13.14 -20.66
C GLY A 375 -1.07 12.63 -21.83
N GLY A 376 -0.58 11.38 -21.80
CA GLY A 376 0.23 10.78 -22.87
C GLY A 376 -0.50 10.63 -24.22
N VAL A 377 -1.83 10.75 -24.22
CA VAL A 377 -2.64 10.78 -25.45
C VAL A 377 -2.43 12.07 -26.26
N TRP A 378 -2.12 13.18 -25.59
CA TRP A 378 -1.84 14.48 -26.24
C TRP A 378 -0.35 14.61 -26.59
N PRO A 379 0.02 15.35 -27.65
CA PRO A 379 1.42 15.56 -28.02
C PRO A 379 2.15 16.56 -27.09
N GLY A 380 3.48 16.47 -27.11
CA GLY A 380 4.38 17.52 -26.66
C GLY A 380 4.22 17.98 -25.21
N ILE A 381 4.56 19.25 -25.00
CA ILE A 381 4.40 19.96 -23.73
C ILE A 381 2.99 20.55 -23.71
N LYS A 382 2.22 20.32 -22.64
CA LYS A 382 0.87 20.90 -22.48
C LYS A 382 0.63 21.44 -21.07
N ALA A 383 -0.17 22.50 -21.01
CA ALA A 383 -0.85 22.91 -19.80
C ALA A 383 -2.22 22.22 -19.75
N ILE A 384 -2.56 21.64 -18.61
CA ILE A 384 -3.83 20.98 -18.35
C ILE A 384 -4.47 21.63 -17.15
N GLN A 385 -5.70 22.13 -17.30
CA GLN A 385 -6.34 23.00 -16.31
C GLN A 385 -7.78 22.59 -16.08
N GLY A 386 -8.22 22.61 -14.81
CA GLY A 386 -9.62 22.55 -14.44
C GLY A 386 -10.41 23.69 -15.08
N THR A 387 -11.67 23.43 -15.39
CA THR A 387 -12.56 24.38 -16.04
C THR A 387 -13.81 24.58 -15.21
N PHE A 388 -14.28 25.83 -15.13
CA PHE A 388 -15.56 26.13 -14.51
C PHE A 388 -16.72 25.53 -15.31
N ALA A 389 -17.72 24.99 -14.62
CA ALA A 389 -18.93 24.48 -15.25
C ALA A 389 -19.78 25.64 -15.79
N GLN A 390 -20.27 25.50 -17.02
CA GLN A 390 -21.09 26.50 -17.72
C GLN A 390 -22.44 25.90 -18.12
N GLU A 391 -23.40 26.77 -18.45
CA GLU A 391 -24.72 26.32 -18.92
C GLU A 391 -24.58 25.37 -20.14
N GLY A 392 -25.09 24.15 -19.99
CA GLY A 392 -24.94 23.07 -20.98
C GLY A 392 -24.00 21.93 -20.55
N ASP A 393 -23.14 22.15 -19.56
CA ASP A 393 -22.36 21.09 -18.93
C ASP A 393 -23.25 20.24 -18.01
N PRO A 394 -23.08 18.89 -17.97
CA PRO A 394 -23.79 18.01 -17.03
C PRO A 394 -23.62 18.43 -15.56
N GLU A 395 -22.51 19.10 -15.25
CA GLU A 395 -22.12 19.54 -13.93
C GLU A 395 -22.66 20.94 -13.54
N TYR A 396 -23.27 21.68 -14.47
CA TYR A 396 -23.77 23.04 -14.20
C TYR A 396 -24.87 23.04 -13.12
N GLY A 397 -24.69 23.87 -12.09
CA GLY A 397 -25.56 23.90 -10.91
C GLY A 397 -25.34 22.76 -9.91
N ILE A 398 -24.42 21.83 -10.20
CA ILE A 398 -24.04 20.72 -9.31
C ILE A 398 -22.66 20.95 -8.69
N SER A 399 -21.67 21.38 -9.49
CA SER A 399 -20.30 21.68 -9.06
C SER A 399 -19.78 22.99 -9.64
N ARG A 400 -18.66 23.49 -9.08
CA ARG A 400 -18.00 24.71 -9.58
C ARG A 400 -17.27 24.47 -10.91
N GLY A 401 -16.69 23.29 -11.07
CA GLY A 401 -15.93 22.87 -12.25
C GLY A 401 -16.47 21.60 -12.90
N THR A 402 -15.99 21.32 -14.12
CA THR A 402 -16.35 20.16 -14.93
C THR A 402 -15.51 18.93 -14.60
N LEU A 403 -16.01 17.73 -14.93
CA LEU A 403 -15.29 16.47 -14.70
C LEU A 403 -13.95 16.41 -15.46
N LEU A 404 -13.97 16.82 -16.73
CA LEU A 404 -12.79 16.77 -17.61
C LEU A 404 -12.11 18.14 -17.66
N PRO A 405 -10.78 18.20 -17.62
CA PRO A 405 -10.01 19.43 -17.74
C PRO A 405 -9.97 19.92 -19.19
N ARG A 406 -9.34 21.07 -19.42
CA ARG A 406 -8.92 21.54 -20.74
C ARG A 406 -7.42 21.30 -20.96
N HIS A 407 -7.06 20.73 -22.10
CA HIS A 407 -5.69 20.56 -22.54
C HIS A 407 -5.31 21.67 -23.52
N ARG A 408 -4.16 22.31 -23.30
CA ARG A 408 -3.56 23.28 -24.21
C ARG A 408 -2.13 22.87 -24.51
N VAL A 409 -1.90 22.34 -25.71
CA VAL A 409 -0.54 22.09 -26.23
C VAL A 409 0.18 23.44 -26.34
N LEU A 410 1.39 23.52 -25.80
CA LEU A 410 2.18 24.74 -25.77
C LEU A 410 3.08 24.80 -27.01
N GLU A 411 2.84 25.78 -27.87
CA GLU A 411 3.53 25.98 -29.15
C GLU A 411 3.76 27.48 -29.40
N GLY A 412 4.61 27.81 -30.38
CA GLY A 412 4.90 29.20 -30.75
C GLY A 412 5.45 30.02 -29.58
N GLU A 413 4.92 31.22 -29.36
CA GLU A 413 5.38 32.14 -28.30
C GLU A 413 5.21 31.63 -26.86
N ALA A 414 4.49 30.51 -26.66
CA ALA A 414 4.30 29.89 -25.35
C ALA A 414 5.51 29.04 -24.91
N VAL A 415 6.43 28.73 -25.83
CA VAL A 415 7.62 27.91 -25.57
C VAL A 415 8.85 28.55 -26.21
N HIS A 416 9.99 28.54 -25.52
CA HIS A 416 11.24 28.94 -26.15
C HIS A 416 11.60 27.95 -27.28
N PRO A 417 12.12 28.39 -28.44
CA PRO A 417 12.44 27.50 -29.57
C PRO A 417 13.28 26.27 -29.19
N ASP A 418 14.31 26.49 -28.37
CA ASP A 418 15.23 25.43 -27.94
C ASP A 418 14.82 24.71 -26.64
N ILE A 419 13.65 24.99 -26.05
CA ILE A 419 13.31 24.45 -24.72
C ILE A 419 13.31 22.92 -24.70
N GLN A 420 12.85 22.30 -25.79
CA GLN A 420 12.76 20.84 -25.86
C GLN A 420 14.16 20.21 -25.73
N GLU A 421 15.11 20.69 -26.52
CA GLU A 421 16.50 20.23 -26.46
C GLU A 421 17.14 20.55 -25.11
N LYS A 422 16.95 21.78 -24.61
CA LYS A 422 17.52 22.21 -23.32
C LYS A 422 17.03 21.33 -22.15
N ILE A 423 15.74 21.00 -22.09
CA ILE A 423 15.21 20.12 -21.02
C ILE A 423 15.76 18.70 -21.19
N MET A 424 15.73 18.13 -22.40
CA MET A 424 16.24 16.76 -22.66
C MET A 424 17.71 16.62 -22.27
N ASN A 425 18.51 17.66 -22.53
CA ASN A 425 19.93 17.69 -22.18
C ASN A 425 20.21 18.17 -20.76
N SER A 426 19.20 18.41 -19.90
CA SER A 426 19.45 18.86 -18.53
C SER A 426 18.76 18.01 -17.47
N LEU A 427 17.74 17.23 -17.81
CA LEU A 427 16.96 16.44 -16.86
C LEU A 427 17.34 14.97 -16.94
N VAL A 428 18.07 14.50 -15.92
CA VAL A 428 18.32 13.08 -15.72
C VAL A 428 17.06 12.45 -15.13
N LEU A 429 16.35 11.69 -15.96
CA LEU A 429 15.12 11.00 -15.60
C LEU A 429 15.43 9.61 -15.03
N MET A 430 14.84 9.26 -13.89
CA MET A 430 15.27 8.07 -13.13
C MET A 430 14.13 7.38 -12.36
N HIS A 431 14.40 6.13 -11.97
CA HIS A 431 13.58 5.33 -11.07
C HIS A 431 14.43 4.83 -9.89
N GLY A 432 14.03 5.16 -8.66
CA GLY A 432 14.77 4.80 -7.44
C GLY A 432 14.67 3.34 -7.01
N GLY A 433 13.80 2.56 -7.64
CA GLY A 433 13.60 1.13 -7.37
C GLY A 433 12.56 0.84 -6.29
N MET A 434 11.98 1.87 -5.66
CA MET A 434 10.88 1.72 -4.70
C MET A 434 9.53 1.64 -5.42
N ALA A 435 8.61 0.84 -4.87
CA ALA A 435 7.22 0.78 -5.30
C ALA A 435 6.30 1.02 -4.10
N SER A 436 5.40 2.01 -4.21
CA SER A 436 4.50 2.40 -3.11
C SER A 436 3.06 2.51 -3.59
N ASN A 437 2.14 2.01 -2.77
CA ASN A 437 0.70 2.20 -2.97
C ASN A 437 0.31 3.65 -2.64
N VAL A 438 -0.23 4.36 -3.63
CA VAL A 438 -0.69 5.75 -3.47
C VAL A 438 -2.16 5.86 -3.09
N GLY A 439 -2.90 4.74 -3.04
CA GLY A 439 -4.32 4.72 -2.66
C GLY A 439 -4.64 5.50 -1.37
N PRO A 440 -3.99 5.20 -0.22
CA PRO A 440 -4.23 5.94 1.02
C PRO A 440 -3.88 7.43 0.94
N ILE A 441 -2.94 7.81 0.06
CA ILE A 441 -2.56 9.22 -0.13
C ILE A 441 -3.72 10.00 -0.77
N LEU A 442 -4.46 9.39 -1.71
CA LEU A 442 -5.64 10.00 -2.35
C LEU A 442 -6.71 10.38 -1.32
N GLU A 443 -6.97 9.50 -0.35
CA GLU A 443 -7.95 9.72 0.71
C GLU A 443 -7.48 10.86 1.62
N MET A 444 -6.23 10.78 2.10
CA MET A 444 -5.60 11.79 2.95
C MET A 444 -5.64 13.21 2.32
N VAL A 445 -5.25 13.36 1.06
CA VAL A 445 -5.23 14.69 0.41
C VAL A 445 -6.64 15.24 0.17
N THR A 446 -7.62 14.35 -0.03
CA THR A 446 -9.03 14.69 -0.17
C THR A 446 -9.60 15.19 1.17
N GLU A 447 -9.29 14.48 2.25
CA GLU A 447 -9.64 14.87 3.61
C GLU A 447 -9.08 16.25 3.96
N LYS A 448 -7.75 16.42 3.86
CA LYS A 448 -7.06 17.69 4.17
C LYS A 448 -7.61 18.86 3.37
N TYR A 449 -7.96 18.62 2.10
CA TYR A 449 -8.64 19.61 1.28
C TYR A 449 -10.00 19.96 1.87
N LEU A 450 -10.89 18.99 2.09
CA LEU A 450 -12.26 19.24 2.55
C LEU A 450 -12.33 19.89 3.94
N LEU A 451 -11.42 19.51 4.84
CA LEU A 451 -11.26 20.12 6.17
C LEU A 451 -10.64 21.52 6.14
N ARG A 452 -10.04 21.93 5.01
CA ARG A 452 -9.31 23.18 4.85
C ARG A 452 -8.25 23.35 5.95
N GLY A 453 -7.39 22.35 6.14
CA GLY A 453 -6.23 22.50 7.03
C GLY A 453 -5.42 23.74 6.64
N GLU A 454 -5.07 24.60 7.61
CA GLU A 454 -4.51 25.93 7.33
C GLU A 454 -3.21 25.85 6.51
N LYS A 455 -2.28 24.98 6.95
CA LYS A 455 -0.97 24.78 6.31
C LYS A 455 -1.12 24.21 4.90
N GLU A 456 -1.99 23.22 4.76
CA GLU A 456 -2.27 22.54 3.50
C GLU A 456 -2.97 23.46 2.50
N TRP A 457 -3.90 24.30 2.96
CA TRP A 457 -4.57 25.27 2.12
C TRP A 457 -3.61 26.36 1.64
N ALA A 458 -2.77 26.89 2.52
CA ALA A 458 -1.71 27.84 2.16
C ALA A 458 -0.73 27.22 1.15
N ALA A 459 -0.32 25.97 1.36
CA ALA A 459 0.51 25.22 0.41
C ALA A 459 -0.16 25.08 -0.97
N ARG A 460 -1.46 24.79 -1.03
CA ARG A 460 -2.22 24.75 -2.30
C ARG A 460 -2.26 26.10 -3.01
N GLN A 461 -2.21 27.23 -2.30
CA GLN A 461 -2.10 28.54 -2.95
C GLN A 461 -0.69 28.75 -3.53
N GLN A 462 0.35 28.21 -2.91
CA GLN A 462 1.73 28.31 -3.41
C GLN A 462 1.94 27.52 -4.71
N THR A 463 1.28 26.36 -4.88
CA THR A 463 1.38 25.58 -6.13
C THR A 463 0.95 26.39 -7.35
N ASN A 464 -0.02 27.30 -7.19
CA ASN A 464 -0.48 28.17 -8.25
C ASN A 464 0.61 29.10 -8.77
N GLN A 465 1.34 29.75 -7.86
CA GLN A 465 2.45 30.63 -8.22
C GLN A 465 3.59 29.83 -8.89
N ILE A 466 3.87 28.62 -8.39
CA ILE A 466 4.90 27.74 -8.94
C ILE A 466 4.55 27.31 -10.37
N PHE A 467 3.28 27.00 -10.65
CA PHE A 467 2.80 26.71 -12.00
C PHE A 467 3.08 27.87 -12.96
N ASP A 468 2.72 29.10 -12.57
CA ASP A 468 2.92 30.29 -13.41
C ASP A 468 4.42 30.57 -13.64
N ASN A 469 5.26 30.37 -12.61
CA ASN A 469 6.71 30.50 -12.72
C ASN A 469 7.33 29.47 -13.68
N ILE A 470 6.87 28.21 -13.64
CA ILE A 470 7.35 27.14 -14.53
C ILE A 470 6.93 27.42 -15.98
N LEU A 471 5.71 27.90 -16.20
CA LEU A 471 5.28 28.33 -17.52
C LEU A 471 6.16 29.46 -18.06
N GLY A 472 6.51 30.43 -17.21
CA GLY A 472 7.47 31.49 -17.52
C GLY A 472 8.86 30.95 -17.89
N ALA A 473 9.39 30.02 -17.11
CA ALA A 473 10.70 29.40 -17.36
C ALA A 473 10.76 28.64 -18.70
N ILE A 474 9.67 27.93 -19.05
CA ILE A 474 9.53 27.24 -20.35
C ILE A 474 9.51 28.24 -21.50
N ARG A 475 8.80 29.36 -21.34
CA ARG A 475 8.74 30.44 -22.34
C ARG A 475 10.08 31.14 -22.52
N GLU A 476 10.84 31.32 -21.44
CA GLU A 476 12.15 32.00 -21.43
C GLU A 476 13.30 31.09 -21.85
N GLY A 477 13.14 29.76 -21.78
CA GLY A 477 14.23 28.83 -22.05
C GLY A 477 15.24 28.70 -20.89
N ASP A 478 14.82 29.03 -19.67
CA ASP A 478 15.66 29.04 -18.46
C ASP A 478 15.51 27.75 -17.64
N ILE A 479 16.47 26.84 -17.81
CA ILE A 479 16.49 25.54 -17.13
C ILE A 479 16.80 25.67 -15.64
N LYS A 480 17.61 26.64 -15.21
CA LYS A 480 17.92 26.84 -13.79
C LYS A 480 16.67 27.28 -13.04
N LYS A 481 15.92 28.24 -13.61
CA LYS A 481 14.63 28.67 -13.08
C LYS A 481 13.61 27.55 -13.09
N LEU A 482 13.59 26.71 -14.15
CA LEU A 482 12.74 25.52 -14.21
C LEU A 482 13.04 24.57 -13.05
N GLY A 483 14.29 24.08 -12.94
CA GLY A 483 14.71 23.13 -11.91
C GLY A 483 14.53 23.66 -10.48
N ALA A 484 14.79 24.94 -10.25
CA ALA A 484 14.57 25.56 -8.93
C ALA A 484 13.08 25.58 -8.55
N ASN A 485 12.18 25.84 -9.49
CA ASN A 485 10.74 25.83 -9.20
C ASN A 485 10.17 24.41 -9.04
N THR A 486 10.68 23.41 -9.78
CA THR A 486 10.28 22.01 -9.54
C THR A 486 10.74 21.55 -8.16
N ALA A 487 11.97 21.91 -7.76
CA ALA A 487 12.50 21.63 -6.43
C ALA A 487 11.66 22.30 -5.35
N ARG A 488 11.34 23.59 -5.51
CA ARG A 488 10.49 24.36 -4.59
C ARG A 488 9.10 23.75 -4.43
N ASN A 489 8.52 23.22 -5.51
CA ASN A 489 7.23 22.54 -5.44
C ASN A 489 7.28 21.33 -4.51
N TRP A 490 8.35 20.55 -4.62
CA TRP A 490 8.58 19.38 -3.77
C TRP A 490 8.93 19.75 -2.33
N GLU A 491 9.92 20.62 -2.12
CA GLU A 491 10.41 21.01 -0.78
C GLU A 491 9.34 21.75 0.04
N GLY A 492 8.44 22.50 -0.61
CA GLY A 492 7.39 23.28 0.05
C GLY A 492 6.02 22.60 0.03
N PRO A 493 5.14 22.97 -0.94
CA PRO A 493 3.73 22.64 -0.87
C PRO A 493 3.43 21.14 -0.92
N ILE A 494 4.19 20.34 -1.68
CA ILE A 494 3.96 18.90 -1.76
C ILE A 494 4.21 18.23 -0.41
N LYS A 495 5.36 18.46 0.23
CA LYS A 495 5.66 17.90 1.57
C LYS A 495 4.72 18.42 2.65
N THR A 496 4.22 19.65 2.52
CA THR A 496 3.25 20.20 3.47
C THR A 496 1.90 19.47 3.37
N ILE A 497 1.40 19.24 2.15
CA ILE A 497 0.12 18.55 1.93
C ILE A 497 0.27 17.04 2.21
N ILE A 498 1.42 16.48 1.86
CA ILE A 498 1.73 15.05 1.93
C ILE A 498 3.09 14.90 2.61
N PRO A 499 3.13 14.84 3.95
CA PRO A 499 4.38 14.64 4.67
C PRO A 499 5.16 13.42 4.17
N TRP A 500 4.44 12.37 3.76
CA TRP A 500 4.98 11.10 3.26
C TRP A 500 5.33 11.10 1.76
N ALA A 501 5.25 12.24 1.07
CA ALA A 501 5.68 12.34 -0.33
C ALA A 501 7.20 12.16 -0.48
N SER A 502 7.95 12.48 0.58
CA SER A 502 9.39 12.22 0.66
C SER A 502 9.68 10.86 1.28
N THR A 503 10.83 10.29 0.91
CA THR A 503 11.41 9.13 1.58
C THR A 503 12.82 9.46 2.01
N TYR A 504 13.31 8.82 3.07
CA TYR A 504 14.70 8.98 3.48
C TYR A 504 15.70 8.69 2.34
N PHE A 505 15.42 7.69 1.50
CA PHE A 505 16.21 7.43 0.29
C PHE A 505 16.27 8.66 -0.63
N THR A 506 15.13 9.29 -0.91
CA THR A 506 15.06 10.49 -1.76
C THR A 506 15.83 11.66 -1.16
N GLU A 507 15.70 11.91 0.15
CA GLU A 507 16.47 12.95 0.83
C GLU A 507 17.98 12.70 0.72
N GLN A 508 18.43 11.45 0.92
CA GLN A 508 19.84 11.09 0.84
C GLN A 508 20.41 11.28 -0.57
N ILE A 509 19.67 10.88 -1.62
CA ILE A 509 20.17 11.04 -2.98
C ILE A 509 20.28 12.52 -3.38
N ILE A 510 19.34 13.36 -2.94
CA ILE A 510 19.38 14.81 -3.19
C ILE A 510 20.55 15.44 -2.44
N ALA A 511 20.73 15.10 -1.16
CA ALA A 511 21.84 15.62 -0.35
C ALA A 511 23.21 15.23 -0.94
N LYS A 512 23.38 13.96 -1.33
CA LYS A 512 24.60 13.47 -1.99
C LYS A 512 24.83 14.17 -3.34
N ALA A 513 23.78 14.34 -4.15
CA ALA A 513 23.87 15.01 -5.45
C ALA A 513 24.22 16.50 -5.31
N LYS A 514 23.57 17.23 -4.40
CA LYS A 514 23.90 18.64 -4.09
C LYS A 514 25.38 18.78 -3.68
N LYS A 515 25.87 17.86 -2.85
CA LYS A 515 27.28 17.83 -2.42
C LYS A 515 28.25 17.50 -3.57
N GLN A 516 27.90 16.53 -4.41
CA GLN A 516 28.77 16.03 -5.48
C GLN A 516 28.83 16.95 -6.69
N PHE A 517 27.70 17.55 -7.09
CA PHE A 517 27.60 18.36 -8.31
C PHE A 517 27.75 19.87 -8.05
N GLY A 518 27.57 20.35 -6.82
CA GLY A 518 27.74 21.77 -6.48
C GLY A 518 26.84 22.67 -7.32
N ASP A 519 27.44 23.68 -7.97
CA ASP A 519 26.72 24.66 -8.80
C ASP A 519 26.09 24.07 -10.07
N ASP A 520 26.51 22.86 -10.47
CA ASP A 520 25.94 22.14 -11.61
C ASP A 520 24.67 21.37 -11.25
N TYR A 521 24.25 21.36 -9.98
CA TYR A 521 22.93 20.89 -9.56
C TYR A 521 21.89 22.02 -9.67
N TYR A 522 20.89 21.85 -10.52
CA TYR A 522 19.88 22.88 -10.79
C TYR A 522 18.54 22.63 -10.08
N GLY A 523 18.22 21.38 -9.72
CA GLY A 523 17.01 21.08 -8.95
C GLY A 523 16.55 19.62 -8.99
N PHE A 524 15.48 19.34 -8.25
CA PHE A 524 14.84 18.03 -8.18
C PHE A 524 13.43 18.10 -8.78
N LEU A 525 12.99 17.00 -9.37
CA LEU A 525 11.64 16.78 -9.86
C LEU A 525 11.08 15.49 -9.27
N MET A 526 10.00 15.61 -8.50
CA MET A 526 9.17 14.45 -8.13
C MET A 526 8.14 14.22 -9.22
N LEU A 527 7.95 12.96 -9.64
CA LEU A 527 6.91 12.61 -10.60
C LEU A 527 5.70 12.00 -9.88
N GLY A 528 4.50 12.40 -10.29
CA GLY A 528 3.26 11.92 -9.70
C GLY A 528 3.18 12.20 -8.19
N GLY A 529 2.69 11.22 -7.42
CA GLY A 529 2.23 11.44 -6.04
C GLY A 529 3.20 11.11 -4.89
N MET A 530 4.36 10.50 -5.14
CA MET A 530 5.33 10.10 -4.11
C MET A 530 6.71 9.81 -4.73
N SER A 531 7.78 10.25 -4.06
CA SER A 531 9.18 10.03 -4.45
C SER A 531 9.67 8.59 -4.18
N GLY A 532 10.91 8.28 -4.59
CA GLY A 532 11.54 6.94 -4.50
C GLY A 532 11.24 5.99 -5.66
N GLY A 533 10.14 6.21 -6.38
CA GLY A 533 9.84 5.60 -7.68
C GLY A 533 10.40 6.46 -8.82
N GLY A 534 9.54 6.93 -9.72
CA GLY A 534 9.87 7.90 -10.77
C GLY A 534 10.24 9.29 -10.24
N MET A 535 11.38 9.82 -10.69
CA MET A 535 11.96 11.10 -10.26
C MET A 535 12.83 11.70 -11.37
N GLY A 536 13.27 12.94 -11.20
CA GLY A 536 14.29 13.56 -12.05
C GLY A 536 15.22 14.52 -11.30
N MET A 537 16.41 14.72 -11.84
CA MET A 537 17.36 15.73 -11.38
C MET A 537 17.76 16.64 -12.53
N PHE A 538 17.60 17.95 -12.34
CA PHE A 538 18.11 18.95 -13.27
C PHE A 538 19.59 19.22 -12.97
N VAL A 539 20.41 19.14 -14.01
CA VAL A 539 21.87 19.34 -13.97
C VAL A 539 22.32 20.26 -15.10
N ASN A 540 23.58 20.67 -15.07
CA ASN A 540 24.19 21.46 -16.14
C ASN A 540 24.18 20.69 -17.49
N PRO A 541 23.60 21.27 -18.55
CA PRO A 541 23.50 20.59 -19.84
C PRO A 541 24.85 20.30 -20.52
N ALA A 542 25.91 21.05 -20.20
CA ALA A 542 27.22 20.85 -20.81
C ALA A 542 27.86 19.49 -20.44
N GLN A 543 27.45 18.87 -19.34
CA GLN A 543 28.01 17.62 -18.80
C GLN A 543 26.91 16.55 -18.56
N TYR A 544 25.80 16.65 -19.28
CA TYR A 544 24.62 15.80 -19.07
C TYR A 544 24.91 14.30 -19.09
N GLU A 545 25.66 13.82 -20.07
CA GLU A 545 25.98 12.39 -20.22
C GLU A 545 26.80 11.85 -19.03
N ASP A 546 27.71 12.66 -18.50
CA ASP A 546 28.53 12.29 -17.33
C ASP A 546 27.69 12.29 -16.04
N TYR A 547 26.82 13.27 -15.85
CA TYR A 547 25.92 13.29 -14.69
C TYR A 547 24.91 12.15 -14.73
N LYS A 548 24.42 11.76 -15.91
CA LYS A 548 23.51 10.63 -16.07
C LYS A 548 24.12 9.33 -15.51
N LEU A 549 25.41 9.09 -15.76
CA LEU A 549 26.16 7.95 -15.19
C LEU A 549 26.33 8.07 -13.68
N GLN A 550 26.71 9.24 -13.20
CA GLN A 550 26.94 9.48 -11.76
C GLN A 550 25.65 9.36 -10.94
N VAL A 551 24.51 9.82 -11.47
CA VAL A 551 23.20 9.65 -10.82
C VAL A 551 22.84 8.17 -10.68
N LEU A 552 23.08 7.35 -11.71
CA LEU A 552 22.83 5.91 -11.63
C LEU A 552 23.67 5.23 -10.54
N ASP A 553 24.95 5.59 -10.44
CA ASP A 553 25.84 5.07 -9.38
C ASP A 553 25.36 5.51 -7.99
N LEU A 554 25.01 6.78 -7.85
CA LEU A 554 24.49 7.35 -6.60
C LEU A 554 23.22 6.64 -6.14
N LEU A 555 22.30 6.34 -7.06
CA LEU A 555 21.08 5.58 -6.78
C LEU A 555 21.39 4.17 -6.30
N ARG A 556 22.27 3.44 -7.00
CA ARG A 556 22.64 2.05 -6.67
C ARG A 556 23.34 1.96 -5.32
N THR A 557 24.32 2.82 -5.09
CA THR A 557 25.07 2.86 -3.83
C THR A 557 24.15 3.18 -2.66
N THR A 558 23.30 4.20 -2.78
CA THR A 558 22.35 4.57 -1.71
C THR A 558 21.28 3.50 -1.48
N LYS A 559 20.80 2.85 -2.54
CA LYS A 559 19.87 1.72 -2.42
C LYS A 559 20.52 0.54 -1.68
N ASN A 560 21.78 0.22 -1.97
CA ASN A 560 22.51 -0.84 -1.27
C ASN A 560 22.73 -0.52 0.21
N GLU A 561 23.02 0.74 0.56
CA GLU A 561 23.13 1.19 1.96
C GLU A 561 21.81 1.05 2.74
N LEU A 562 20.65 1.18 2.06
CA LEU A 562 19.34 1.25 2.70
C LEU A 562 18.48 -0.01 2.53
N SER A 563 18.94 -1.02 1.79
CA SER A 563 18.15 -2.21 1.41
C SER A 563 17.62 -3.02 2.60
N ASP A 564 18.32 -2.97 3.74
CA ASP A 564 17.86 -3.64 4.97
C ASP A 564 16.70 -2.88 5.67
N SER A 565 16.61 -1.57 5.43
CA SER A 565 15.70 -0.65 6.13
C SER A 565 14.50 -0.19 5.28
N LEU A 566 14.63 -0.15 3.95
CA LEU A 566 13.61 0.36 3.03
C LEU A 566 13.32 -0.64 1.92
N PRO A 567 12.05 -0.81 1.52
CA PRO A 567 11.69 -1.79 0.52
C PRO A 567 12.00 -1.28 -0.89
N PHE A 568 12.89 -2.00 -1.58
CA PHE A 568 13.13 -1.84 -3.02
C PHE A 568 12.57 -3.04 -3.77
N ALA A 569 11.79 -2.80 -4.82
CA ALA A 569 11.21 -3.81 -5.69
C ALA A 569 12.18 -4.26 -6.79
N MET A 570 13.08 -3.38 -7.21
CA MET A 570 14.05 -3.63 -8.29
C MET A 570 15.31 -2.76 -8.13
N GLU A 571 16.30 -3.00 -8.99
CA GLU A 571 17.45 -2.10 -9.12
C GLU A 571 17.02 -0.72 -9.64
N PRO A 572 17.63 0.37 -9.14
CA PRO A 572 17.41 1.69 -9.72
C PRO A 572 17.80 1.73 -11.21
N VAL A 573 17.06 2.51 -12.00
CA VAL A 573 17.34 2.73 -13.43
C VAL A 573 17.33 4.21 -13.76
N VAL A 574 18.06 4.55 -14.82
CA VAL A 574 18.02 5.86 -15.47
C VAL A 574 17.50 5.67 -16.88
N TYR A 575 16.77 6.65 -17.40
CA TYR A 575 16.15 6.58 -18.71
C TYR A 575 16.89 7.46 -19.73
N ASN A 576 17.09 6.93 -20.93
CA ASN A 576 17.16 7.72 -22.14
C ASN A 576 15.72 8.09 -22.54
N TRP A 577 15.47 9.36 -22.82
CA TRP A 577 14.11 9.82 -23.07
C TRP A 577 14.10 10.99 -24.06
N SER A 578 12.96 11.17 -24.75
CA SER A 578 12.73 12.29 -25.66
C SER A 578 11.29 12.76 -25.61
N ILE A 579 11.05 14.02 -25.97
CA ILE A 579 9.69 14.56 -26.07
C ILE A 579 9.00 13.94 -27.29
N ASN A 580 7.81 13.39 -27.08
CA ASN A 580 6.98 12.82 -28.14
C ASN A 580 6.08 13.91 -28.76
N PRO A 581 6.21 14.22 -30.06
CA PRO A 581 5.44 15.28 -30.72
C PRO A 581 4.05 14.85 -31.21
N ARG A 582 3.64 13.58 -31.01
CA ARG A 582 2.42 13.01 -31.60
C ARG A 582 1.36 12.59 -30.56
N GLY A 583 1.76 12.19 -29.36
CA GLY A 583 0.87 11.57 -28.38
C GLY A 583 0.48 10.15 -28.80
N SER A 584 -0.82 9.90 -28.95
CA SER A 584 -1.37 8.66 -29.53
C SER A 584 -1.35 8.68 -31.07
N TRP A 585 -0.81 7.63 -31.69
CA TRP A 585 -0.66 7.49 -33.14
C TRP A 585 -0.92 6.06 -33.62
N SER A 586 -1.68 5.92 -34.70
CA SER A 586 -2.04 4.63 -35.30
C SER A 586 -1.45 4.45 -36.71
N ASN A 587 -1.06 3.23 -37.07
CA ASN A 587 -0.71 2.82 -38.43
C ASN A 587 -1.36 1.47 -38.76
N LEU A 588 -1.65 1.21 -40.03
CA LEU A 588 -2.14 -0.09 -40.49
C LEU A 588 -1.01 -0.91 -41.11
N GLN A 589 -0.85 -2.16 -40.66
CA GLN A 589 0.08 -3.13 -41.22
C GLN A 589 -0.68 -4.13 -42.09
N GLU A 590 -0.21 -4.36 -43.32
CA GLU A 590 -0.88 -5.18 -44.32
C GLU A 590 0.11 -6.16 -44.99
N GLY A 591 -0.42 -7.19 -45.65
CA GLY A 591 0.41 -8.11 -46.42
C GLY A 591 1.32 -8.96 -45.52
N ASN A 592 2.62 -8.95 -45.82
CA ASN A 592 3.64 -9.70 -45.06
C ASN A 592 4.15 -8.95 -43.82
N ASP A 593 3.86 -7.65 -43.73
CA ASP A 593 4.23 -6.81 -42.57
C ASP A 593 3.19 -6.88 -41.45
N ALA A 594 2.03 -7.52 -41.70
CA ALA A 594 0.97 -7.76 -40.73
C ALA A 594 1.33 -8.87 -39.72
N LEU A 595 2.43 -8.69 -39.00
CA LEU A 595 2.94 -9.59 -37.97
C LEU A 595 2.82 -8.98 -36.59
N MET A 596 2.59 -9.84 -35.60
CA MET A 596 2.63 -9.48 -34.19
C MET A 596 4.07 -9.24 -33.72
N PRO A 597 4.30 -8.53 -32.60
CA PRO A 597 5.65 -8.34 -32.06
C PRO A 597 6.33 -9.68 -31.73
N GLU A 598 7.64 -9.82 -31.97
CA GLU A 598 8.41 -11.08 -31.85
C GLU A 598 8.07 -11.94 -30.62
N SER A 599 8.03 -11.34 -29.44
CA SER A 599 7.77 -12.01 -28.16
C SER A 599 6.36 -12.60 -28.01
N TYR A 600 5.38 -12.13 -28.80
CA TYR A 600 4.04 -12.72 -28.87
C TYR A 600 4.11 -14.19 -29.32
N TYR A 601 4.96 -14.51 -30.29
CA TYR A 601 5.05 -15.87 -30.83
C TYR A 601 5.62 -16.86 -29.81
N GLY A 602 6.55 -16.42 -28.95
CA GLY A 602 7.07 -17.24 -27.84
C GLY A 602 6.00 -17.65 -26.81
N ILE A 603 5.02 -16.76 -26.56
CA ILE A 603 3.86 -17.05 -25.71
C ILE A 603 2.93 -18.03 -26.42
N HIS A 604 2.51 -17.70 -27.65
CA HIS A 604 1.46 -18.43 -28.35
C HIS A 604 1.90 -19.84 -28.78
N VAL A 605 3.15 -20.03 -29.22
CA VAL A 605 3.68 -21.36 -29.57
C VAL A 605 3.63 -22.29 -28.36
N SER A 606 3.97 -21.82 -27.16
CA SER A 606 3.97 -22.66 -25.95
C SER A 606 2.58 -23.19 -25.57
N GLU A 607 1.53 -22.43 -25.84
CA GLU A 607 0.14 -22.85 -25.62
C GLU A 607 -0.38 -23.75 -26.75
N LEU A 608 0.01 -23.47 -28.00
CA LEU A 608 -0.43 -24.23 -29.17
C LEU A 608 0.18 -25.63 -29.25
N VAL A 609 1.43 -25.81 -28.81
CA VAL A 609 2.10 -27.13 -28.79
C VAL A 609 1.38 -28.15 -27.91
N ARG A 610 0.56 -27.69 -26.95
CA ARG A 610 -0.26 -28.57 -26.09
C ARG A 610 -1.57 -29.03 -26.75
N LYS A 611 -1.92 -28.48 -27.92
CA LYS A 611 -3.17 -28.77 -28.64
C LYS A 611 -2.93 -29.68 -29.85
N ASP A 612 -3.98 -30.36 -30.30
CA ASP A 612 -3.95 -31.10 -31.56
C ASP A 612 -3.78 -30.12 -32.75
N PRO A 613 -2.75 -30.27 -33.60
CA PRO A 613 -2.53 -29.40 -34.77
C PRO A 613 -3.74 -29.28 -35.71
N ALA A 614 -4.57 -30.33 -35.82
CA ALA A 614 -5.78 -30.30 -36.65
C ALA A 614 -6.86 -29.35 -36.11
N SER A 615 -6.86 -29.10 -34.79
CA SER A 615 -7.78 -28.16 -34.13
C SER A 615 -7.38 -26.68 -34.27
N ILE A 616 -6.15 -26.40 -34.73
CA ILE A 616 -5.62 -25.03 -34.85
C ILE A 616 -5.96 -24.46 -36.24
N PRO A 617 -6.59 -23.27 -36.33
CA PRO A 617 -6.89 -22.63 -37.60
C PRO A 617 -5.66 -22.51 -38.51
N TYR A 618 -5.86 -22.80 -39.80
CA TYR A 618 -4.76 -22.82 -40.77
C TYR A 618 -3.98 -21.49 -40.82
N GLY A 619 -4.68 -20.35 -40.79
CA GLY A 619 -4.03 -19.04 -40.80
C GLY A 619 -3.04 -18.83 -39.65
N ARG A 620 -3.34 -19.36 -38.46
CA ARG A 620 -2.45 -19.27 -37.29
C ARG A 620 -1.22 -20.17 -37.44
N ARG A 621 -1.38 -21.34 -38.04
CA ARG A 621 -0.25 -22.24 -38.36
C ARG A 621 0.66 -21.63 -39.43
N ALA A 622 0.06 -21.08 -40.49
CA ALA A 622 0.77 -20.41 -41.58
C ALA A 622 1.53 -19.16 -41.11
N GLU A 623 0.96 -18.38 -40.20
CA GLU A 623 1.64 -17.21 -39.62
C GLU A 623 2.87 -17.60 -38.80
N ILE A 624 2.77 -18.65 -37.98
CA ILE A 624 3.91 -19.14 -37.19
C ILE A 624 5.03 -19.64 -38.11
N ASP A 625 4.70 -20.41 -39.15
CA ASP A 625 5.66 -20.92 -40.15
C ASP A 625 6.33 -19.78 -40.94
N PHE A 626 5.54 -18.79 -41.36
CA PHE A 626 6.04 -17.59 -42.01
C PHE A 626 6.99 -16.81 -41.10
N PHE A 627 6.60 -16.62 -39.83
CA PHE A 627 7.41 -15.94 -38.83
C PHE A 627 8.73 -16.67 -38.56
N THR A 628 8.75 -18.00 -38.52
CA THR A 628 10.01 -18.75 -38.35
C THR A 628 10.98 -18.53 -39.51
N THR A 629 10.48 -18.46 -40.75
CA THR A 629 11.29 -18.15 -41.93
C THR A 629 11.82 -16.70 -41.88
N HIS A 630 10.98 -15.75 -41.46
CA HIS A 630 11.37 -14.36 -41.28
C HIS A 630 12.41 -14.17 -40.15
N CYS A 631 12.33 -14.96 -39.08
CA CYS A 631 13.27 -14.93 -37.96
C CYS A 631 14.68 -15.41 -38.35
N GLU A 632 14.79 -16.42 -39.20
CA GLU A 632 16.10 -16.90 -39.69
C GLU A 632 16.83 -15.81 -40.50
N GLN A 633 16.09 -15.07 -41.34
CA GLN A 633 16.64 -13.97 -42.14
C GLN A 633 17.13 -12.79 -41.30
N ASN A 634 16.58 -12.60 -40.09
CA ASN A 634 16.91 -11.51 -39.16
C ASN A 634 17.78 -11.96 -37.97
N ASN A 635 18.29 -13.20 -37.96
CA ASN A 635 19.11 -13.77 -36.88
C ASN A 635 18.43 -13.80 -35.49
N GLN A 636 17.10 -13.97 -35.46
CA GLN A 636 16.26 -13.98 -34.25
C GLN A 636 15.78 -15.38 -33.81
N ALA A 637 16.15 -16.44 -34.54
CA ALA A 637 15.69 -17.81 -34.29
C ALA A 637 16.11 -18.36 -32.91
N TYR A 638 17.33 -18.06 -32.45
CA TYR A 638 17.86 -18.57 -31.18
C TYR A 638 17.18 -17.95 -29.94
N PRO A 639 16.98 -16.61 -29.84
CA PRO A 639 16.17 -15.99 -28.79
C PRO A 639 14.75 -16.56 -28.71
N LEU A 640 14.06 -16.72 -29.84
CA LEU A 640 12.71 -17.28 -29.88
C LEU A 640 12.67 -18.72 -29.34
N LEU A 641 13.58 -19.59 -29.79
CA LEU A 641 13.69 -20.97 -29.32
C LEU A 641 13.88 -21.02 -27.80
N ARG A 642 14.74 -20.16 -27.26
CA ARG A 642 14.98 -20.05 -25.81
C ARG A 642 13.71 -19.66 -25.05
N THR A 643 12.94 -18.70 -25.58
CA THR A 643 11.65 -18.27 -24.99
C THR A 643 10.64 -19.43 -24.99
N VAL A 644 10.51 -20.15 -26.10
CA VAL A 644 9.60 -21.31 -26.23
C VAL A 644 9.99 -22.42 -25.24
N VAL A 645 11.27 -22.78 -25.16
CA VAL A 645 11.78 -23.80 -24.22
C VAL A 645 11.53 -23.38 -22.77
N SER A 646 11.80 -22.11 -22.42
CA SER A 646 11.58 -21.60 -21.06
C SER A 646 10.09 -21.67 -20.66
N ASN A 647 9.19 -21.29 -21.56
CA ASN A 647 7.74 -21.35 -21.34
C ASN A 647 7.21 -22.81 -21.27
N LEU A 648 7.70 -23.72 -22.14
CA LEU A 648 7.24 -25.11 -22.19
C LEU A 648 7.63 -25.90 -20.94
N PHE A 649 8.89 -25.81 -20.52
CA PHE A 649 9.41 -26.59 -19.41
C PHE A 649 9.22 -25.92 -18.05
N LYS A 650 8.63 -24.71 -18.02
CA LYS A 650 8.55 -23.86 -16.81
C LYS A 650 9.91 -23.79 -16.11
N VAL A 651 10.99 -23.80 -16.90
CA VAL A 651 12.31 -23.46 -16.41
C VAL A 651 12.20 -21.96 -16.23
N SER A 652 11.77 -21.57 -15.02
CA SER A 652 11.93 -20.21 -14.56
C SER A 652 13.33 -19.78 -14.97
N ASP A 653 13.42 -18.58 -15.52
CA ASP A 653 14.60 -17.85 -15.96
C ASP A 653 15.94 -18.55 -15.61
N PRO A 654 16.89 -18.85 -16.53
CA PRO A 654 18.14 -19.57 -16.22
C PRO A 654 18.96 -19.01 -15.03
N THR A 655 18.68 -17.78 -14.58
CA THR A 655 19.11 -17.22 -13.29
C THR A 655 18.58 -17.96 -12.05
N SER A 656 17.42 -18.61 -12.12
CA SER A 656 16.70 -19.32 -11.05
C SER A 656 17.15 -20.77 -10.83
N GLY A 657 17.64 -21.47 -11.85
CA GLY A 657 18.13 -22.86 -11.73
C GLY A 657 19.40 -22.96 -10.88
N GLY A 658 20.38 -22.07 -11.13
CA GLY A 658 21.56 -21.91 -10.28
C GLY A 658 21.22 -21.34 -8.90
N ASN A 659 20.20 -20.48 -8.82
CA ASN A 659 19.72 -19.93 -7.55
C ASN A 659 19.07 -20.98 -6.65
N ARG A 660 18.31 -21.94 -7.18
CA ARG A 660 17.52 -22.85 -6.31
C ARG A 660 18.40 -23.73 -5.42
N SER A 661 19.51 -24.27 -5.94
CA SER A 661 20.47 -25.02 -5.12
C SER A 661 21.12 -24.12 -4.08
N ALA A 662 21.55 -22.92 -4.48
CA ALA A 662 22.14 -21.95 -3.56
C ALA A 662 21.16 -21.49 -2.46
N GLU A 663 19.88 -21.30 -2.79
CA GLU A 663 18.83 -20.96 -1.84
C GLU A 663 18.52 -22.13 -0.89
N ASN A 664 18.59 -23.37 -1.35
CA ASN A 664 18.46 -24.54 -0.48
C ASN A 664 19.64 -24.63 0.52
N GLU A 665 20.88 -24.45 0.05
CA GLU A 665 22.06 -24.41 0.94
C GLU A 665 22.01 -23.25 1.95
N LYS A 666 21.46 -22.09 1.56
CA LYS A 666 21.19 -20.98 2.50
C LYS A 666 20.13 -21.37 3.52
N ALA A 667 19.06 -22.03 3.10
CA ALA A 667 17.99 -22.47 3.98
C ALA A 667 18.49 -23.47 5.04
N ASP A 668 19.36 -24.42 4.66
CA ASP A 668 19.95 -25.38 5.60
C ASP A 668 20.88 -24.72 6.62
N ARG A 669 21.67 -23.72 6.18
CA ARG A 669 22.48 -22.89 7.10
C ARG A 669 21.60 -22.13 8.09
N ILE A 670 20.54 -21.48 7.61
CA ILE A 670 19.58 -20.76 8.47
C ILE A 670 18.99 -21.69 9.54
N LYS A 671 18.58 -22.91 9.17
CA LYS A 671 18.08 -23.91 10.12
C LYS A 671 19.11 -24.25 11.20
N LYS A 672 20.35 -24.54 10.79
CA LYS A 672 21.44 -24.94 11.68
C LYS A 672 21.81 -23.83 12.67
N ASP A 673 21.97 -22.61 12.19
CA ASP A 673 22.49 -21.49 12.99
C ASP A 673 21.46 -20.95 14.01
N ASN A 674 20.17 -21.20 13.78
CA ASN A 674 19.07 -20.63 14.55
C ASN A 674 18.26 -21.66 15.36
N GLY A 675 18.78 -22.87 15.51
CA GLY A 675 18.20 -23.89 16.40
C GLY A 675 16.86 -24.44 15.92
N PHE A 676 16.72 -24.70 14.61
CA PHE A 676 15.53 -25.35 14.06
C PHE A 676 15.34 -26.76 14.62
N ASP A 677 14.15 -27.04 15.14
CA ASP A 677 13.78 -28.35 15.69
C ASP A 677 13.00 -29.15 14.64
N PHE A 678 13.67 -30.12 14.02
CA PHE A 678 13.08 -30.96 12.98
C PHE A 678 11.95 -31.87 13.52
N ILE A 679 12.05 -32.32 14.77
CA ILE A 679 11.04 -33.21 15.36
C ILE A 679 9.76 -32.41 15.60
N GLN A 680 9.89 -31.25 16.26
CA GLN A 680 8.76 -30.36 16.50
C GLN A 680 8.11 -29.90 15.18
N HIS A 681 8.91 -29.62 14.14
CA HIS A 681 8.38 -29.22 12.83
C HIS A 681 7.53 -30.31 12.18
N GLU A 682 8.00 -31.56 12.18
CA GLU A 682 7.24 -32.68 11.61
C GLU A 682 5.98 -32.99 12.42
N GLU A 683 6.04 -32.91 13.76
CA GLU A 683 4.86 -33.02 14.63
C GLU A 683 3.83 -31.94 14.27
N ILE A 684 4.24 -30.67 14.19
CA ILE A 684 3.38 -29.56 13.78
C ILE A 684 2.77 -29.81 12.40
N ARG A 685 3.56 -30.30 11.43
CA ARG A 685 3.06 -30.62 10.09
C ARG A 685 1.97 -31.68 10.16
N GLU A 686 2.19 -32.73 10.94
CA GLU A 686 1.22 -33.81 11.12
C GLU A 686 -0.07 -33.31 11.79
N GLU A 687 0.05 -32.52 12.87
CA GLU A 687 -1.09 -31.90 13.56
C GLU A 687 -1.89 -31.00 12.62
N LEU A 688 -1.19 -30.21 11.79
CA LEU A 688 -1.80 -29.34 10.78
C LEU A 688 -2.50 -30.19 9.72
N GLN A 689 -1.85 -31.17 9.10
CA GLN A 689 -2.49 -31.98 8.06
C GLN A 689 -3.70 -32.75 8.59
N LYS A 690 -3.63 -33.30 9.82
CA LYS A 690 -4.74 -34.01 10.48
C LYS A 690 -5.85 -33.10 11.01
N GLY A 691 -5.67 -31.78 10.98
CA GLY A 691 -6.68 -30.80 11.41
C GLY A 691 -6.88 -30.70 12.92
N ARG A 692 -5.87 -31.12 13.69
CA ARG A 692 -5.82 -30.93 15.15
C ARG A 692 -5.45 -29.50 15.53
N ILE A 693 -4.62 -28.87 14.70
CA ILE A 693 -4.38 -27.41 14.70
C ILE A 693 -4.82 -26.79 13.37
N GLY A 694 -5.17 -25.51 13.40
CA GLY A 694 -5.71 -24.75 12.25
C GLY A 694 -6.33 -23.45 12.72
N LEU A 695 -6.73 -22.59 11.80
CA LEU A 695 -7.25 -21.25 12.14
C LEU A 695 -8.52 -21.32 12.99
N SER A 696 -9.47 -22.20 12.65
CA SER A 696 -10.69 -22.40 13.43
C SER A 696 -10.42 -23.08 14.79
N ARG A 697 -9.31 -23.80 14.91
CA ARG A 697 -8.88 -24.49 16.15
C ARG A 697 -8.09 -23.61 17.11
N ASN A 698 -7.74 -22.40 16.71
CA ASN A 698 -7.14 -21.40 17.61
C ASN A 698 -8.11 -20.97 18.71
N ARG A 699 -9.43 -21.06 18.45
CA ARG A 699 -10.49 -20.53 19.32
C ARG A 699 -10.70 -21.39 20.56
N LEU A 700 -11.02 -20.72 21.66
CA LEU A 700 -11.56 -21.35 22.86
C LEU A 700 -12.94 -21.97 22.57
N PRO A 701 -13.39 -22.93 23.39
CA PRO A 701 -14.75 -23.48 23.29
C PRO A 701 -15.83 -22.40 23.36
N VAL A 702 -16.91 -22.56 22.59
CA VAL A 702 -18.01 -21.57 22.49
C VAL A 702 -18.76 -21.37 23.81
N ASP A 703 -18.74 -22.36 24.69
CA ASP A 703 -19.29 -22.32 26.05
C ASP A 703 -18.38 -21.61 27.06
N THR A 704 -17.22 -21.09 26.63
CA THR A 704 -16.33 -20.28 27.47
C THR A 704 -17.00 -18.95 27.81
N THR A 705 -17.14 -18.65 29.10
CA THR A 705 -17.62 -17.34 29.56
C THR A 705 -16.53 -16.30 29.41
N ILE A 706 -16.83 -15.21 28.70
CA ILE A 706 -15.94 -14.07 28.49
C ILE A 706 -16.70 -12.82 28.89
N ASP A 707 -16.29 -12.21 30.00
CA ASP A 707 -16.86 -10.96 30.51
C ASP A 707 -15.82 -9.84 30.46
N ASP A 708 -16.30 -8.59 30.44
CA ASP A 708 -15.44 -7.44 30.64
C ASP A 708 -14.95 -7.38 32.10
N VAL A 709 -13.87 -6.65 32.32
CA VAL A 709 -13.30 -6.45 33.66
C VAL A 709 -14.18 -5.57 34.54
N GLN A 710 -14.10 -5.80 35.85
CA GLN A 710 -14.80 -5.11 36.91
C GLN A 710 -13.92 -4.02 37.54
N PRO A 711 -14.52 -3.01 38.20
CA PRO A 711 -13.76 -2.04 38.99
C PRO A 711 -12.83 -2.75 40.00
N GLY A 712 -11.54 -2.42 39.94
CA GLY A 712 -10.50 -3.02 40.79
C GLY A 712 -9.66 -4.11 40.11
N ASP A 713 -10.10 -4.67 38.98
CA ASP A 713 -9.30 -5.66 38.22
C ASP A 713 -8.09 -5.02 37.51
N ALA A 714 -8.18 -3.73 37.18
CA ALA A 714 -7.13 -2.94 36.57
C ALA A 714 -7.03 -1.57 37.25
N VAL A 715 -5.81 -1.04 37.33
CA VAL A 715 -5.50 0.23 37.99
C VAL A 715 -5.20 1.30 36.94
N GLN A 716 -5.63 2.53 37.15
CA GLN A 716 -5.33 3.66 36.25
C GLN A 716 -3.94 4.23 36.55
N LEU A 717 -3.14 4.51 35.52
CA LEU A 717 -1.80 5.11 35.67
C LEU A 717 -1.83 6.41 36.49
N ASP A 718 -2.79 7.30 36.22
CA ASP A 718 -2.93 8.57 36.95
C ASP A 718 -3.23 8.37 38.45
N GLY A 719 -3.81 7.21 38.79
CA GLY A 719 -4.12 6.83 40.17
C GLY A 719 -2.93 6.30 40.97
N VAL A 720 -1.79 6.01 40.33
CA VAL A 720 -0.57 5.44 40.98
C VAL A 720 0.61 6.40 40.98
N THR A 721 0.37 7.69 40.75
CA THR A 721 1.38 8.75 40.79
C THR A 721 2.13 8.80 42.13
N ALA A 722 1.50 8.41 43.24
CA ALA A 722 2.14 8.30 44.55
C ALA A 722 3.29 7.26 44.58
N SER A 723 3.21 6.21 43.77
CA SER A 723 4.24 5.18 43.64
C SER A 723 5.47 5.66 42.85
N ALA A 724 5.40 6.82 42.19
CA ALA A 724 6.49 7.36 41.37
C ALA A 724 7.82 7.45 42.14
N HIS A 725 7.80 7.88 43.40
CA HIS A 725 9.01 7.95 44.23
C HIS A 725 9.76 6.62 44.33
N ARG A 726 9.04 5.50 44.43
CA ARG A 726 9.62 4.16 44.48
C ARG A 726 10.27 3.79 43.14
N GLY A 727 9.60 4.10 42.03
CA GLY A 727 10.13 3.89 40.69
C GLY A 727 11.34 4.76 40.39
N GLU A 728 11.32 6.05 40.73
CA GLU A 728 12.47 6.94 40.58
C GLU A 728 13.69 6.44 41.34
N ALA A 729 13.49 5.98 42.59
CA ALA A 729 14.56 5.40 43.38
C ALA A 729 15.14 4.14 42.72
N ALA A 730 14.28 3.30 42.12
CA ALA A 730 14.72 2.11 41.39
C ALA A 730 15.48 2.46 40.11
N ILE A 731 15.04 3.48 39.35
CA ILE A 731 15.73 3.99 38.17
C ILE A 731 17.12 4.51 38.54
N ARG A 732 17.21 5.41 39.54
CA ARG A 732 18.49 5.96 40.03
C ARG A 732 19.45 4.87 40.52
N ALA A 733 18.92 3.78 41.08
CA ALA A 733 19.70 2.63 41.53
C ALA A 733 20.08 1.65 40.40
N GLY A 734 19.72 1.92 39.14
CA GLY A 734 20.05 1.05 38.01
C GLY A 734 19.30 -0.29 38.02
N LYS A 735 18.11 -0.33 38.64
CA LYS A 735 17.34 -1.58 38.83
C LYS A 735 16.46 -1.97 37.63
N VAL A 736 16.42 -1.16 36.60
CA VAL A 736 15.53 -1.32 35.44
C VAL A 736 16.29 -1.41 34.13
N GLY A 737 15.85 -2.33 33.26
CA GLY A 737 16.27 -2.41 31.86
C GLY A 737 15.07 -2.37 30.91
N VAL A 738 15.32 -2.14 29.63
CA VAL A 738 14.32 -2.10 28.57
C VAL A 738 14.49 -3.30 27.63
N LEU A 739 13.39 -3.89 27.16
CA LEU A 739 13.36 -4.96 26.17
C LEU A 739 12.44 -4.59 25.01
N SER A 740 13.03 -4.17 23.90
CA SER A 740 12.33 -3.89 22.64
C SER A 740 12.16 -5.16 21.81
N LEU A 741 10.92 -5.52 21.46
CA LEU A 741 10.61 -6.64 20.57
C LEU A 741 10.81 -6.24 19.09
N GLY A 742 11.94 -6.64 18.50
CA GLY A 742 12.39 -6.27 17.15
C GLY A 742 12.71 -7.45 16.24
N ALA A 743 12.24 -8.67 16.57
CA ALA A 743 12.55 -9.86 15.78
C ALA A 743 11.68 -10.01 14.52
N GLY A 744 10.51 -9.38 14.48
CA GLY A 744 9.60 -9.40 13.34
C GLY A 744 10.03 -8.48 12.19
N ILE A 745 9.71 -8.88 10.95
CA ILE A 745 9.94 -8.08 9.74
C ILE A 745 8.82 -7.05 9.43
N GLY A 746 7.83 -6.92 10.33
CA GLY A 746 6.70 -6.00 10.16
C GLY A 746 5.97 -6.20 8.82
N SER A 747 5.53 -7.43 8.51
CA SER A 747 4.94 -7.78 7.21
C SER A 747 3.79 -6.86 6.79
N ARG A 748 2.96 -6.38 7.73
CA ARG A 748 1.92 -5.38 7.44
C ARG A 748 2.50 -4.03 7.05
N TRP A 749 3.49 -3.54 7.81
CA TRP A 749 4.18 -2.27 7.55
C TRP A 749 4.88 -2.25 6.18
N THR A 750 5.52 -3.37 5.84
CA THR A 750 6.36 -3.51 4.65
C THR A 750 5.63 -4.20 3.49
N LYS A 751 4.36 -4.56 3.68
CA LYS A 751 3.55 -5.39 2.77
C LYS A 751 4.26 -6.67 2.33
N GLY A 752 5.02 -7.29 3.24
CA GLY A 752 5.77 -8.53 2.99
C GLY A 752 7.10 -8.34 2.26
N ALA A 753 7.63 -7.11 2.14
CA ALA A 753 8.87 -6.82 1.43
C ALA A 753 10.16 -7.32 2.13
N GLY A 754 10.05 -7.90 3.33
CA GLY A 754 11.18 -8.53 4.03
C GLY A 754 12.21 -7.55 4.62
N VAL A 755 11.89 -6.26 4.68
CA VAL A 755 12.75 -5.24 5.31
C VAL A 755 12.47 -5.11 6.80
N ILE A 756 13.38 -4.49 7.53
CA ILE A 756 13.39 -4.53 8.99
C ILE A 756 12.71 -3.29 9.54
N LYS A 757 11.48 -3.46 10.04
CA LYS A 757 10.67 -2.37 10.63
C LYS A 757 11.45 -1.61 11.70
N THR A 758 12.20 -2.31 12.55
CA THR A 758 13.01 -1.74 13.64
C THR A 758 13.92 -0.59 13.22
N ILE A 759 14.53 -0.66 12.03
CA ILE A 759 15.48 0.35 11.52
C ILE A 759 14.92 1.14 10.32
N ASN A 760 13.62 1.00 10.02
CA ASN A 760 12.94 1.69 8.93
C ASN A 760 12.81 3.19 9.27
N PRO A 761 13.39 4.13 8.48
CA PRO A 761 13.26 5.56 8.71
C PRO A 761 11.93 6.07 8.15
N PHE A 762 10.91 6.20 9.00
CA PHE A 762 9.52 6.35 8.56
C PHE A 762 8.89 7.71 8.86
N VAL A 763 9.46 8.49 9.78
CA VAL A 763 8.90 9.77 10.21
C VAL A 763 9.98 10.82 10.36
N GLU A 764 9.68 12.05 9.95
CA GLU A 764 10.53 13.20 10.22
C GLU A 764 10.23 13.82 11.59
N ILE A 765 11.27 13.92 12.44
CA ILE A 765 11.28 14.62 13.73
C ILE A 765 12.56 15.45 13.78
N ASP A 766 12.43 16.75 14.09
CA ASP A 766 13.52 17.74 14.08
C ASP A 766 14.31 17.76 12.76
N GLY A 767 13.59 17.77 11.63
CA GLY A 767 14.18 17.84 10.28
C GLY A 767 14.89 16.56 9.82
N THR A 768 14.87 15.48 10.60
CA THR A 768 15.56 14.22 10.29
C THR A 768 14.58 13.06 10.29
N HIS A 769 14.70 12.15 9.32
CA HIS A 769 13.91 10.92 9.33
C HIS A 769 14.45 9.97 10.41
N ARG A 770 13.59 9.62 11.36
CA ARG A 770 13.89 8.75 12.49
C ARG A 770 13.34 7.34 12.28
N SER A 771 14.07 6.36 12.78
CA SER A 771 13.63 4.95 12.83
C SER A 771 12.93 4.60 14.15
N PHE A 772 12.20 3.47 14.18
CA PHE A 772 11.54 3.04 15.41
C PHE A 772 12.53 2.82 16.56
N LEU A 773 13.65 2.11 16.32
CA LEU A 773 14.67 1.85 17.35
C LEU A 773 15.34 3.13 17.83
N GLU A 774 15.62 4.06 16.92
CA GLU A 774 16.20 5.36 17.26
C GLU A 774 15.30 6.15 18.21
N ILE A 775 13.99 6.16 17.97
CA ILE A 775 13.01 6.81 18.88
C ILE A 775 13.06 6.16 20.27
N HIS A 776 13.08 4.83 20.36
CA HIS A 776 13.15 4.15 21.66
C HIS A 776 14.45 4.40 22.42
N LEU A 777 15.59 4.40 21.72
CA LEU A 777 16.87 4.75 22.32
C LEU A 777 16.94 6.23 22.76
N ALA A 778 16.33 7.15 22.00
CA ALA A 778 16.23 8.56 22.38
C ALA A 778 15.39 8.77 23.64
N LYS A 779 14.34 7.98 23.86
CA LYS A 779 13.57 7.98 25.12
C LYS A 779 14.37 7.42 26.29
N THR A 780 15.06 6.28 26.08
CA THR A 780 15.94 5.71 27.10
C THR A 780 17.05 6.70 27.49
N ARG A 781 17.62 7.39 26.51
CA ARG A 781 18.62 8.44 26.71
C ARG A 781 18.08 9.58 27.59
N LYS A 782 16.92 10.13 27.25
CA LYS A 782 16.31 11.22 28.01
C LYS A 782 16.13 10.85 29.49
N LEU A 783 15.62 9.64 29.76
CA LEU A 783 15.40 9.16 31.13
C LEU A 783 16.71 8.87 31.86
N ALA A 784 17.70 8.28 31.19
CA ALA A 784 19.03 8.05 31.75
C ALA A 784 19.70 9.38 32.17
N GLU A 785 19.61 10.42 31.32
CA GLU A 785 20.10 11.77 31.60
C GLU A 785 19.33 12.42 32.76
N GLN A 786 17.99 12.35 32.75
CA GLN A 786 17.12 12.94 33.77
C GLN A 786 17.36 12.38 35.17
N TYR A 787 17.60 11.07 35.28
CA TYR A 787 17.78 10.40 36.57
C TYR A 787 19.24 10.11 36.92
N GLY A 788 20.20 10.47 36.06
CA GLY A 788 21.61 10.14 36.25
C GLY A 788 21.86 8.63 36.37
N ALA A 789 21.13 7.84 35.59
CA ALA A 789 21.08 6.39 35.68
C ALA A 789 21.63 5.71 34.41
N THR A 790 22.14 4.50 34.56
CA THR A 790 22.48 3.63 33.43
C THR A 790 21.34 2.64 33.21
N ILE A 791 20.67 2.71 32.05
CA ILE A 791 19.53 1.85 31.73
C ILE A 791 19.92 0.88 30.60
N PRO A 792 20.19 -0.40 30.88
CA PRO A 792 20.42 -1.39 29.83
C PRO A 792 19.25 -1.47 28.85
N HIS A 793 19.51 -1.37 27.54
CA HIS A 793 18.50 -1.52 26.51
C HIS A 793 18.78 -2.77 25.67
N VAL A 794 17.88 -3.73 25.71
CA VAL A 794 17.96 -4.98 24.95
C VAL A 794 17.00 -4.93 23.76
N VAL A 795 17.48 -5.30 22.58
CA VAL A 795 16.64 -5.47 21.38
C VAL A 795 16.58 -6.96 21.05
N ALA A 796 15.39 -7.55 21.13
CA ALA A 796 15.16 -8.90 20.64
C ALA A 796 15.19 -8.90 19.10
N THR A 797 15.90 -9.87 18.53
CA THR A 797 16.16 -9.96 17.08
C THR A 797 15.95 -11.37 16.57
N SER A 798 15.77 -11.54 15.26
CA SER A 798 15.68 -12.84 14.59
C SER A 798 16.84 -13.04 13.62
N TYR A 799 16.88 -14.22 12.99
CA TYR A 799 17.80 -14.52 11.88
C TYR A 799 17.74 -13.50 10.73
N MET A 800 16.61 -12.80 10.55
CA MET A 800 16.45 -11.77 9.53
C MET A 800 16.88 -10.39 10.03
N THR A 801 16.68 -10.08 11.31
CA THR A 801 16.83 -8.72 11.84
C THR A 801 18.16 -8.48 12.56
N HIS A 802 18.82 -9.53 13.06
CA HIS A 802 19.98 -9.41 13.94
C HIS A 802 21.16 -8.64 13.29
N GLU A 803 21.66 -9.15 12.16
CA GLU A 803 22.87 -8.60 11.54
C GLU A 803 22.66 -7.16 11.02
N PRO A 804 21.55 -6.81 10.37
CA PRO A 804 21.35 -5.43 9.95
C PRO A 804 21.15 -4.44 11.11
N ILE A 805 20.45 -4.84 12.18
CA ILE A 805 20.34 -4.00 13.38
C ILE A 805 21.73 -3.80 14.00
N ARG A 806 22.54 -4.85 14.10
CA ARG A 806 23.93 -4.77 14.60
C ARG A 806 24.77 -3.78 13.80
N LYS A 807 24.75 -3.90 12.47
CA LYS A 807 25.46 -2.98 11.56
C LYS A 807 24.99 -1.55 11.75
N LYS A 808 23.67 -1.32 11.84
CA LYS A 808 23.10 0.01 11.99
C LYS A 808 23.49 0.65 13.32
N LEU A 809 23.39 -0.09 14.43
CA LEU A 809 23.81 0.40 15.76
C LEU A 809 25.30 0.74 15.80
N ALA A 810 26.16 -0.08 15.18
CA ALA A 810 27.59 0.20 15.09
C ALA A 810 27.85 1.48 14.26
N LEU A 811 27.17 1.63 13.12
CA LEU A 811 27.32 2.79 12.23
C LEU A 811 26.87 4.10 12.90
N THR A 812 25.82 4.06 13.70
CA THR A 812 25.23 5.25 14.33
C THR A 812 25.73 5.51 15.75
N GLY A 813 26.61 4.65 16.29
CA GLY A 813 27.01 4.72 17.70
C GLY A 813 25.81 4.60 18.64
N ASN A 814 24.99 3.56 18.47
CA ASN A 814 23.72 3.35 19.15
C ASN A 814 22.76 4.55 19.02
N PHE A 815 22.77 5.23 17.87
CA PHE A 815 22.01 6.46 17.64
C PHE A 815 22.26 7.55 18.70
N GLY A 816 23.49 7.59 19.25
CA GLY A 816 23.88 8.54 20.29
C GLY A 816 23.47 8.14 21.71
N TYR A 817 22.94 6.94 21.95
CA TYR A 817 22.74 6.43 23.31
C TYR A 817 24.05 5.90 23.91
N ALA A 818 24.53 6.55 24.97
CA ALA A 818 25.78 6.19 25.64
C ALA A 818 25.67 4.96 26.57
N GLY A 819 24.45 4.53 26.90
CA GLY A 819 24.24 3.38 27.78
C GLY A 819 24.39 2.02 27.08
N PRO A 820 24.43 0.94 27.87
CA PRO A 820 24.55 -0.43 27.35
C PRO A 820 23.39 -0.77 26.42
N THR A 821 23.73 -1.20 25.20
CA THR A 821 22.77 -1.68 24.20
C THR A 821 23.13 -3.12 23.81
N TYR A 822 22.19 -4.05 24.00
CA TYR A 822 22.39 -5.47 23.72
C TYR A 822 21.46 -5.95 22.61
N LEU A 823 21.94 -6.87 21.79
CA LEU A 823 21.11 -7.61 20.86
C LEU A 823 20.91 -9.03 21.37
N SER A 824 19.65 -9.45 21.45
CA SER A 824 19.25 -10.82 21.81
C SER A 824 18.93 -11.59 20.53
N PRO A 825 19.85 -12.41 19.98
CA PRO A 825 19.61 -13.19 18.76
C PRO A 825 18.60 -14.31 18.99
N GLY A 826 17.68 -14.49 18.04
CA GLY A 826 16.71 -15.59 18.08
C GLY A 826 17.39 -16.96 18.03
N ARG A 827 16.91 -17.90 18.85
CA ARG A 827 17.35 -19.31 18.89
C ARG A 827 16.21 -20.31 18.66
N SER A 828 15.12 -19.81 18.09
CA SER A 828 13.90 -20.55 17.74
C SER A 828 13.35 -20.01 16.43
N ILE A 829 13.16 -20.90 15.45
CA ILE A 829 12.74 -20.56 14.09
C ILE A 829 11.80 -21.65 13.56
N GLY A 830 10.77 -21.24 12.82
CA GLY A 830 9.82 -22.15 12.15
C GLY A 830 9.93 -22.09 10.63
N GLN A 831 9.65 -23.21 9.96
CA GLN A 831 9.52 -23.30 8.52
C GLN A 831 8.05 -23.05 8.15
N ARG A 832 7.82 -22.19 7.16
CA ARG A 832 6.47 -21.84 6.69
C ARG A 832 5.86 -22.99 5.90
N PHE A 833 4.54 -23.12 5.97
CA PHE A 833 3.78 -24.13 5.24
C PHE A 833 2.93 -23.50 4.13
N VAL A 834 2.69 -24.28 3.07
CA VAL A 834 1.56 -24.04 2.16
C VAL A 834 0.28 -24.16 2.99
N PRO A 835 -0.61 -23.16 3.00
CA PRO A 835 -1.77 -23.14 3.87
C PRO A 835 -2.78 -24.23 3.48
N MET A 836 -3.59 -24.66 4.44
CA MET A 836 -4.71 -25.58 4.17
C MET A 836 -5.87 -24.81 3.52
N GLU A 837 -6.60 -25.43 2.58
CA GLU A 837 -7.81 -24.84 1.99
C GLU A 837 -8.81 -24.45 3.07
N ARG A 838 -9.05 -25.34 4.05
CA ARG A 838 -10.01 -25.09 5.13
C ARG A 838 -9.66 -23.85 5.96
N ASP A 839 -8.37 -23.57 6.13
CA ASP A 839 -7.90 -22.41 6.89
C ASP A 839 -8.07 -21.13 6.07
N LEU A 840 -7.82 -21.18 4.76
CA LEU A 840 -8.08 -20.07 3.84
C LEU A 840 -9.58 -19.75 3.72
N ARG A 841 -10.44 -20.78 3.61
CA ARG A 841 -11.89 -20.61 3.58
C ARG A 841 -12.41 -20.04 4.89
N PHE A 842 -11.97 -20.57 6.02
CA PHE A 842 -12.31 -20.01 7.33
C PHE A 842 -11.95 -18.52 7.39
N LEU A 843 -10.72 -18.15 7.02
CA LEU A 843 -10.24 -16.76 7.05
C LEU A 843 -11.02 -15.82 6.12
N TRP A 844 -11.43 -16.28 4.94
CA TRP A 844 -11.96 -15.39 3.89
C TRP A 844 -13.48 -15.44 3.72
N GLU A 845 -14.09 -16.58 4.05
CA GLU A 845 -15.50 -16.88 3.80
C GLU A 845 -16.32 -16.93 5.11
N GLU A 846 -15.72 -17.33 6.24
CA GLU A 846 -16.42 -17.46 7.53
C GLU A 846 -16.18 -16.27 8.49
N MET A 847 -14.94 -15.79 8.58
CA MET A 847 -14.60 -14.63 9.42
C MET A 847 -15.30 -13.36 8.92
N PRO A 848 -15.74 -12.44 9.81
CA PRO A 848 -16.20 -11.13 9.38
C PRO A 848 -15.11 -10.42 8.58
N GLN A 849 -15.48 -9.97 7.40
CA GLN A 849 -14.62 -9.19 6.52
C GLN A 849 -15.31 -7.87 6.21
N GLU A 850 -14.53 -6.81 6.14
CA GLU A 850 -15.00 -5.58 5.52
C GLU A 850 -15.33 -5.88 4.05
N LEU A 851 -16.59 -5.68 3.66
CA LEU A 851 -16.99 -5.71 2.27
C LEU A 851 -16.35 -4.52 1.57
N LEU A 852 -15.75 -4.79 0.42
CA LEU A 852 -15.28 -3.74 -0.46
C LEU A 852 -16.42 -3.28 -1.36
N ASP A 853 -16.21 -2.16 -2.03
CA ASP A 853 -17.06 -1.79 -3.15
C ASP A 853 -17.17 -2.93 -4.19
N GLU A 854 -18.33 -3.06 -4.84
CA GLU A 854 -18.73 -4.23 -5.64
C GLU A 854 -17.62 -4.78 -6.57
N ASN A 855 -16.97 -3.92 -7.36
CA ASN A 855 -15.93 -4.38 -8.28
C ASN A 855 -14.65 -4.81 -7.57
N LYS A 856 -14.24 -4.07 -6.53
CA LYS A 856 -13.08 -4.44 -5.70
C LYS A 856 -13.34 -5.76 -4.95
N GLN A 857 -14.58 -5.99 -4.52
CA GLN A 857 -15.00 -7.24 -3.89
C GLN A 857 -14.90 -8.42 -4.86
N LYS A 858 -15.46 -8.28 -6.08
CA LYS A 858 -15.35 -9.30 -7.14
C LYS A 858 -13.89 -9.67 -7.43
N VAL A 859 -13.01 -8.67 -7.57
CA VAL A 859 -11.56 -8.87 -7.79
C VAL A 859 -10.95 -9.64 -6.62
N ARG A 860 -11.25 -9.23 -5.38
CA ARG A 860 -10.73 -9.87 -4.16
C ARG A 860 -11.16 -11.33 -4.08
N ASP A 861 -12.42 -11.63 -4.34
CA ASP A 861 -12.95 -12.99 -4.26
C ASP A 861 -12.37 -13.89 -5.35
N ALA A 862 -12.25 -13.40 -6.58
CA ALA A 862 -11.57 -14.12 -7.65
C ALA A 862 -10.10 -14.41 -7.32
N GLY A 863 -9.37 -13.44 -6.76
CA GLY A 863 -7.99 -13.63 -6.31
C GLY A 863 -7.88 -14.65 -5.17
N ARG A 864 -8.81 -14.62 -4.20
CA ARG A 864 -8.89 -15.62 -3.12
C ARG A 864 -9.13 -17.02 -3.66
N GLN A 865 -10.04 -17.21 -4.61
CA GLN A 865 -10.25 -18.52 -5.24
C GLN A 865 -9.00 -19.01 -5.99
N ALA A 866 -8.30 -18.11 -6.68
CA ALA A 866 -7.02 -18.45 -7.33
C ALA A 866 -5.96 -18.90 -6.31
N MET A 867 -5.89 -18.26 -5.14
CA MET A 867 -4.97 -18.65 -4.06
C MET A 867 -5.35 -20.00 -3.41
N ILE A 868 -6.65 -20.30 -3.26
CA ILE A 868 -7.10 -21.63 -2.81
C ILE A 868 -6.68 -22.70 -3.82
N ALA A 869 -6.91 -22.46 -5.11
CA ALA A 869 -6.51 -23.39 -6.17
C ALA A 869 -4.99 -23.60 -6.20
N TRP A 870 -4.21 -22.52 -5.98
CA TRP A 870 -2.76 -22.60 -5.84
C TRP A 870 -2.35 -23.51 -4.68
N ALA A 871 -2.90 -23.31 -3.47
CA ALA A 871 -2.55 -24.10 -2.29
C ALA A 871 -2.81 -25.61 -2.52
N LYS A 872 -3.95 -25.95 -3.13
CA LYS A 872 -4.27 -27.33 -3.54
C LYS A 872 -3.24 -27.90 -4.50
N SER A 873 -2.90 -27.14 -5.54
CA SER A 873 -1.98 -27.60 -6.58
C SER A 873 -0.56 -27.83 -6.07
N LYS A 874 -0.16 -27.10 -5.01
CA LYS A 874 1.16 -27.20 -4.37
C LYS A 874 1.23 -28.29 -3.31
N GLY A 875 0.10 -28.66 -2.72
CA GLY A 875 -0.01 -29.63 -1.63
C GLY A 875 -0.17 -28.94 -0.27
N GLU A 876 -1.37 -29.02 0.28
CA GLU A 876 -1.73 -28.40 1.56
C GLU A 876 -0.88 -28.92 2.73
N GLY A 877 -0.40 -28.00 3.58
CA GLY A 877 0.40 -28.31 4.76
C GLY A 877 1.84 -28.76 4.46
N THR A 878 2.29 -28.74 3.20
CA THR A 878 3.68 -29.02 2.85
C THR A 878 4.58 -27.82 3.12
N ASP A 879 5.90 -28.02 3.17
CA ASP A 879 6.86 -26.92 3.35
C ASP A 879 6.82 -25.94 2.18
N TYR A 880 6.75 -24.65 2.47
CA TYR A 880 6.85 -23.60 1.46
C TYR A 880 8.33 -23.39 1.04
N VAL A 881 8.69 -23.91 -0.14
CA VAL A 881 10.08 -23.94 -0.64
C VAL A 881 10.32 -23.14 -1.92
N ASP A 882 9.29 -22.54 -2.50
CA ASP A 882 9.36 -21.91 -3.83
C ASP A 882 9.97 -20.49 -3.84
N ASN A 883 10.28 -19.91 -2.68
CA ASN A 883 10.79 -18.53 -2.55
C ASN A 883 12.28 -18.49 -2.17
N ILE A 884 12.87 -17.30 -2.01
CA ILE A 884 14.21 -17.12 -1.44
C ILE A 884 14.27 -17.64 0.01
N ALA A 885 15.42 -18.13 0.46
CA ALA A 885 15.59 -18.82 1.73
C ALA A 885 15.06 -18.01 2.93
N ALA A 886 15.35 -16.72 2.99
CA ALA A 886 14.91 -15.85 4.07
C ALA A 886 13.38 -15.65 4.13
N GLN A 887 12.64 -15.94 3.06
CA GLN A 887 11.17 -15.87 3.05
C GLN A 887 10.50 -17.25 3.24
N ARG A 888 11.28 -18.31 3.49
CA ARG A 888 10.75 -19.65 3.80
C ARG A 888 10.51 -19.86 5.31
N PHE A 889 11.08 -19.01 6.16
CA PHE A 889 11.02 -19.18 7.62
C PHE A 889 10.37 -18.00 8.34
N SER A 890 9.98 -18.20 9.59
CA SER A 890 9.46 -17.15 10.48
C SER A 890 9.96 -17.33 11.92
N PRO A 891 10.08 -16.22 12.69
CA PRO A 891 10.07 -16.31 14.15
C PRO A 891 8.78 -16.99 14.64
N LEU A 892 8.84 -17.69 15.78
CA LEU A 892 7.72 -18.45 16.35
C LEU A 892 6.82 -17.63 17.29
N GLY A 893 6.75 -16.31 17.10
CA GLY A 893 6.00 -15.39 17.95
C GLY A 893 6.80 -14.81 19.12
N HIS A 894 6.27 -13.74 19.70
CA HIS A 894 6.96 -12.89 20.67
C HIS A 894 7.22 -13.56 22.04
N TRP A 895 6.52 -14.65 22.36
CA TRP A 895 6.87 -15.46 23.55
C TRP A 895 8.32 -16.00 23.45
N TYR A 896 8.73 -16.43 22.25
CA TYR A 896 10.09 -16.90 22.02
C TYR A 896 11.13 -15.77 22.01
N GLU A 897 10.75 -14.53 21.70
CA GLU A 897 11.67 -13.38 21.79
C GLU A 897 12.15 -13.17 23.23
N VAL A 898 11.25 -13.36 24.21
CA VAL A 898 11.58 -13.27 25.64
C VAL A 898 12.37 -14.50 26.10
N SER A 899 11.89 -15.72 25.81
CA SER A 899 12.57 -16.93 26.28
C SER A 899 13.94 -17.16 25.64
N ASN A 900 14.17 -16.61 24.43
CA ASN A 900 15.48 -16.62 23.79
C ASN A 900 16.54 -15.84 24.59
N LEU A 901 16.18 -14.83 25.37
CA LEU A 901 17.11 -14.11 26.25
C LEU A 901 17.83 -15.04 27.24
N LEU A 902 17.12 -16.08 27.68
CA LEU A 902 17.65 -17.12 28.56
C LEU A 902 18.62 -18.01 27.79
N ARG A 903 18.19 -18.49 26.61
CA ARG A 903 18.92 -19.48 25.80
C ARG A 903 20.15 -18.93 25.10
N ASN A 904 20.13 -17.67 24.70
CA ASN A 904 21.23 -17.05 23.96
C ASN A 904 22.27 -16.36 24.86
N GLY A 905 22.08 -16.39 26.19
CA GLY A 905 23.01 -15.80 27.16
C GLY A 905 22.93 -14.28 27.30
N THR A 906 22.02 -13.59 26.61
CA THR A 906 21.92 -12.12 26.68
C THR A 906 21.48 -11.65 28.07
N LEU A 907 20.51 -12.33 28.69
CA LEU A 907 20.10 -12.00 30.06
C LEU A 907 21.23 -12.31 31.06
N ALA A 908 21.94 -13.43 30.88
CA ALA A 908 23.09 -13.77 31.72
C ALA A 908 24.16 -12.67 31.67
N LYS A 909 24.52 -12.22 30.46
CA LYS A 909 25.47 -11.12 30.24
C LYS A 909 24.99 -9.82 30.89
N LEU A 910 23.73 -9.44 30.66
CA LEU A 910 23.16 -8.22 31.24
C LEU A 910 23.23 -8.26 32.77
N LEU A 911 22.84 -9.36 33.40
CA LEU A 911 22.84 -9.49 34.87
C LEU A 911 24.25 -9.58 35.45
N ALA A 912 25.24 -10.05 34.68
CA ALA A 912 26.64 -10.04 35.10
C ALA A 912 27.24 -8.62 35.09
N GLU A 913 26.94 -7.84 34.05
CA GLU A 913 27.42 -6.46 33.89
C GLU A 913 26.61 -5.47 34.76
N HIS A 914 25.33 -5.76 35.00
CA HIS A 914 24.39 -4.93 35.75
C HIS A 914 23.60 -5.75 36.78
N PRO A 915 24.25 -6.21 37.87
CA PRO A 915 23.63 -7.11 38.85
C PRO A 915 22.46 -6.48 39.62
N ALA A 916 22.39 -5.15 39.67
CA ALA A 916 21.29 -4.41 40.29
C ALA A 916 19.97 -4.52 39.51
N VAL A 917 20.00 -4.92 38.23
CA VAL A 917 18.77 -5.05 37.43
C VAL A 917 17.87 -6.12 38.05
N GLU A 918 16.65 -5.71 38.37
CA GLU A 918 15.59 -6.52 38.97
C GLU A 918 14.35 -6.54 38.07
N THR A 919 14.14 -5.49 37.27
CA THR A 919 12.94 -5.31 36.44
C THR A 919 13.29 -5.06 34.97
N LEU A 920 12.55 -5.67 34.05
CA LEU A 920 12.58 -5.36 32.63
C LEU A 920 11.24 -4.78 32.19
N MET A 921 11.27 -3.67 31.44
CA MET A 921 10.12 -3.18 30.70
C MET A 921 10.17 -3.70 29.26
N LEU A 922 9.30 -4.63 28.93
CA LEU A 922 9.08 -5.13 27.57
C LEU A 922 8.10 -4.24 26.83
N HIS A 923 8.35 -3.96 25.55
CA HIS A 923 7.37 -3.33 24.66
C HIS A 923 7.56 -3.74 23.19
N ASN A 924 6.51 -3.59 22.38
CA ASN A 924 6.63 -3.71 20.93
C ASN A 924 7.43 -2.54 20.35
N ILE A 925 8.19 -2.80 19.29
CA ILE A 925 8.95 -1.74 18.60
C ILE A 925 8.03 -0.65 18.01
N ASP A 926 6.76 -0.93 17.76
CA ASP A 926 5.77 0.00 17.23
C ASP A 926 4.84 0.65 18.26
N THR A 927 5.00 0.34 19.56
CA THR A 927 4.36 1.08 20.67
C THR A 927 5.22 2.29 21.03
N LEU A 928 5.24 3.30 20.16
CA LEU A 928 6.20 4.42 20.22
C LEU A 928 6.08 5.30 21.49
N GLY A 929 4.94 5.31 22.17
CA GLY A 929 4.73 6.07 23.40
C GLY A 929 5.24 5.39 24.68
N ALA A 930 5.62 4.12 24.63
CA ALA A 930 6.01 3.36 25.82
C ALA A 930 7.44 3.73 26.28
N ASP A 931 7.60 4.33 27.45
CA ASP A 931 8.90 4.62 28.08
C ASP A 931 8.94 4.13 29.55
N VAL A 932 10.11 4.20 30.19
CA VAL A 932 10.27 3.78 31.59
C VAL A 932 9.63 4.83 32.51
N ASP A 933 8.32 4.71 32.70
CA ASP A 933 7.53 5.59 33.56
C ASP A 933 7.75 5.26 35.06
N PRO A 934 8.16 6.24 35.89
CA PRO A 934 8.41 6.00 37.31
C PRO A 934 7.17 5.54 38.10
N ALA A 935 5.97 6.02 37.77
CA ALA A 935 4.75 5.65 38.48
C ALA A 935 4.35 4.20 38.15
N ALA A 936 4.41 3.82 36.87
CA ALA A 936 4.16 2.45 36.43
C ALA A 936 5.17 1.45 37.05
N LEU A 937 6.46 1.79 37.04
CA LEU A 937 7.50 0.98 37.68
C LEU A 937 7.27 0.87 39.19
N GLY A 938 6.98 2.00 39.85
CA GLY A 938 6.71 2.04 41.29
C GLY A 938 5.55 1.14 41.68
N TYR A 939 4.43 1.23 40.97
CA TYR A 939 3.26 0.38 41.18
C TYR A 939 3.60 -1.10 40.98
N HIS A 940 4.31 -1.44 39.90
CA HIS A 940 4.73 -2.81 39.64
C HIS A 940 5.54 -3.38 40.81
N LEU A 941 6.51 -2.61 41.34
CA LEU A 941 7.33 -3.01 42.48
C LEU A 941 6.52 -3.15 43.78
N GLU A 942 5.58 -2.24 44.04
CA GLU A 942 4.75 -2.24 45.24
C GLU A 942 3.71 -3.38 45.24
N SER A 943 3.19 -3.73 44.07
CA SER A 943 2.18 -4.79 43.90
C SER A 943 2.73 -6.21 44.13
N GLY A 944 4.04 -6.41 44.03
CA GLY A 944 4.68 -7.73 44.08
C GLY A 944 4.34 -8.64 42.90
N ASN A 945 3.75 -8.11 41.83
CA ASN A 945 3.40 -8.88 40.65
C ASN A 945 4.65 -9.39 39.92
N VAL A 946 4.57 -10.61 39.36
CA VAL A 946 5.60 -11.13 38.45
C VAL A 946 5.57 -10.37 37.14
N LEU A 947 4.36 -10.18 36.60
CA LEU A 947 4.09 -9.46 35.36
C LEU A 947 3.07 -8.35 35.60
N THR A 948 3.27 -7.17 35.02
CA THR A 948 2.22 -6.15 34.95
C THR A 948 2.05 -5.70 33.51
N PHE A 949 0.88 -5.94 32.93
CA PHE A 949 0.56 -5.60 31.54
C PHE A 949 -0.09 -4.23 31.46
N GLU A 950 0.35 -3.41 30.51
CA GLU A 950 -0.32 -2.15 30.21
C GLU A 950 -1.41 -2.36 29.16
N VAL A 951 -2.59 -1.76 29.38
CA VAL A 951 -3.73 -1.81 28.47
C VAL A 951 -4.24 -0.40 28.19
N VAL A 952 -4.87 -0.18 27.04
CA VAL A 952 -5.44 1.12 26.64
C VAL A 952 -6.94 1.02 26.44
N PRO A 953 -7.73 2.09 26.65
CA PRO A 953 -9.15 2.11 26.31
C PRO A 953 -9.38 1.74 24.84
N ARG A 954 -10.29 0.80 24.56
CA ARG A 954 -10.52 0.26 23.21
C ARG A 954 -11.29 1.25 22.32
N ARG A 955 -10.87 1.32 21.06
CA ARG A 955 -11.56 2.01 19.94
C ARG A 955 -11.85 1.03 18.79
N ILE A 956 -12.68 1.44 17.83
CA ILE A 956 -13.15 0.59 16.71
C ILE A 956 -12.00 0.05 15.84
N GLU A 957 -10.91 0.81 15.73
CA GLU A 957 -9.74 0.43 14.93
C GLU A 957 -8.86 -0.64 15.60
N ASP A 958 -9.00 -0.82 16.92
CA ASP A 958 -8.19 -1.76 17.70
C ASP A 958 -8.70 -3.18 17.49
N ARG A 959 -8.00 -3.93 16.63
CA ARG A 959 -8.22 -5.37 16.43
C ARG A 959 -7.15 -6.20 17.14
N GLY A 960 -7.59 -7.20 17.90
CA GLY A 960 -6.74 -8.14 18.63
C GLY A 960 -7.08 -8.26 20.12
N GLY A 961 -6.11 -8.78 20.87
CA GLY A 961 -6.34 -9.18 22.26
C GLY A 961 -6.74 -8.04 23.19
N GLY A 962 -7.65 -8.34 24.11
CA GLY A 962 -8.15 -7.41 25.12
C GLY A 962 -8.03 -7.99 26.53
N LEU A 963 -8.20 -7.12 27.52
CA LEU A 963 -8.30 -7.56 28.91
C LEU A 963 -9.71 -8.09 29.17
N ALA A 964 -9.82 -9.32 29.64
CA ALA A 964 -11.09 -9.98 29.86
C ALA A 964 -11.07 -10.82 31.14
N ARG A 965 -12.27 -11.15 31.62
CA ARG A 965 -12.48 -12.20 32.59
C ARG A 965 -12.94 -13.47 31.87
N VAL A 966 -12.05 -14.45 31.76
CA VAL A 966 -12.31 -15.72 31.09
C VAL A 966 -12.57 -16.79 32.16
N ASN A 967 -13.78 -17.34 32.18
CA ASN A 967 -14.23 -18.29 33.21
C ASN A 967 -13.94 -17.79 34.65
N GLY A 968 -14.18 -16.49 34.90
CA GLY A 968 -13.95 -15.88 36.21
C GLY A 968 -12.54 -15.33 36.44
N HIS A 969 -11.54 -15.69 35.62
CA HIS A 969 -10.15 -15.27 35.79
C HIS A 969 -9.77 -14.09 34.89
N VAL A 970 -9.18 -13.04 35.47
CA VAL A 970 -8.73 -11.85 34.74
C VAL A 970 -7.43 -12.16 33.99
N ARG A 971 -7.46 -12.08 32.67
CA ARG A 971 -6.32 -12.35 31.78
C ARG A 971 -6.43 -11.55 30.49
N LEU A 972 -5.32 -11.44 29.77
CA LEU A 972 -5.37 -11.04 28.37
C LEU A 972 -5.91 -12.21 27.54
N LEU A 973 -6.87 -11.90 26.67
CA LEU A 973 -7.46 -12.83 25.73
C LEU A 973 -7.13 -12.39 24.31
N GLU A 974 -6.31 -13.18 23.62
CA GLU A 974 -5.92 -12.92 22.24
C GLU A 974 -7.11 -13.02 21.28
N GLY A 975 -7.18 -12.11 20.30
CA GLY A 975 -8.29 -12.08 19.33
C GLY A 975 -8.43 -13.39 18.54
N LEU A 976 -7.30 -14.05 18.24
CA LEU A 976 -7.27 -15.35 17.56
C LEU A 976 -7.90 -16.48 18.39
N ALA A 977 -8.01 -16.30 19.71
CA ALA A 977 -8.54 -17.29 20.65
C ALA A 977 -10.02 -17.07 20.99
N GLN A 978 -10.64 -15.98 20.53
CA GLN A 978 -12.02 -15.66 20.89
C GLN A 978 -13.01 -16.59 20.16
N PRO A 979 -14.02 -17.13 20.86
CA PRO A 979 -15.01 -18.00 20.26
C PRO A 979 -15.97 -17.22 19.36
N ARG A 980 -16.35 -15.99 19.76
CA ARG A 980 -17.28 -15.12 19.04
C ARG A 980 -16.67 -13.74 18.82
N GLU A 981 -17.07 -13.10 17.74
CA GLU A 981 -16.56 -11.78 17.33
C GLU A 981 -17.10 -10.65 18.20
N GLU A 982 -18.34 -10.80 18.69
CA GLU A 982 -18.97 -9.86 19.61
C GLU A 982 -18.22 -9.76 20.95
N ASP A 983 -17.51 -10.81 21.36
CA ASP A 983 -16.75 -10.82 22.60
C ASP A 983 -15.66 -9.73 22.54
N GLU A 984 -15.02 -9.51 21.39
CA GLU A 984 -13.99 -8.47 21.21
C GLU A 984 -14.51 -7.07 21.51
N LEU A 985 -15.69 -6.74 20.98
CA LEU A 985 -16.29 -5.41 21.06
C LEU A 985 -16.89 -5.11 22.43
N ASN A 986 -17.10 -6.14 23.24
CA ASN A 986 -17.61 -6.04 24.60
C ASN A 986 -16.53 -5.71 25.64
N LEU A 987 -15.23 -5.81 25.28
CA LEU A 987 -14.12 -5.55 26.19
C LEU A 987 -13.72 -4.07 26.20
N SER A 988 -13.58 -3.49 27.39
CA SER A 988 -13.23 -2.07 27.55
C SER A 988 -11.79 -1.74 27.16
N TYR A 989 -10.89 -2.72 27.21
CA TYR A 989 -9.44 -2.48 27.08
C TYR A 989 -8.77 -3.35 26.02
N TYR A 990 -7.82 -2.73 25.33
CA TYR A 990 -6.94 -3.33 24.32
C TYR A 990 -5.53 -3.53 24.86
N ASN A 991 -4.89 -4.65 24.51
CA ASN A 991 -3.53 -4.95 24.93
C ASN A 991 -2.49 -4.09 24.19
N SER A 992 -1.74 -3.24 24.90
CA SER A 992 -0.63 -2.46 24.33
C SER A 992 0.62 -3.29 24.04
N ASN A 993 0.67 -4.50 24.59
CA ASN A 993 1.81 -5.41 24.65
C ASN A 993 3.06 -4.80 25.31
N THR A 994 2.86 -3.82 26.21
CA THR A 994 3.88 -3.36 27.15
C THR A 994 3.75 -4.16 28.45
N THR A 995 4.86 -4.68 28.98
CA THR A 995 4.86 -5.52 30.18
C THR A 995 6.04 -5.21 31.08
N TRP A 996 5.77 -4.98 32.36
CA TRP A 996 6.78 -4.90 33.42
C TRP A 996 7.02 -6.30 34.00
N ILE A 997 8.29 -6.70 34.08
CA ILE A 997 8.69 -8.08 34.37
C ILE A 997 9.68 -8.07 35.54
N GLN A 998 9.36 -8.75 36.63
CA GLN A 998 10.34 -9.07 37.68
C GLN A 998 11.22 -10.25 37.24
N VAL A 999 12.53 -10.04 37.18
CA VAL A 999 13.49 -11.00 36.63
C VAL A 999 13.53 -12.29 37.44
N ASP A 1000 13.73 -12.21 38.76
CA ASP A 1000 13.92 -13.41 39.58
C ASP A 1000 12.66 -14.28 39.68
N PRO A 1001 11.45 -13.72 39.89
CA PRO A 1001 10.21 -14.50 39.82
C PRO A 1001 9.96 -15.11 38.43
N LEU A 1002 10.33 -14.42 37.34
CA LEU A 1002 10.27 -15.01 36.00
C LEU A 1002 11.21 -16.21 35.90
N LEU A 1003 12.46 -16.13 36.40
CA LEU A 1003 13.38 -17.25 36.37
C LEU A 1003 12.87 -18.45 37.17
N GLN A 1004 12.26 -18.20 38.33
CA GLN A 1004 11.63 -19.25 39.15
C GLN A 1004 10.51 -19.98 38.38
N LEU A 1005 9.70 -19.27 37.60
CA LEU A 1005 8.68 -19.89 36.74
C LEU A 1005 9.29 -20.84 35.69
N PHE A 1006 10.47 -20.52 35.17
CA PHE A 1006 11.24 -21.41 34.28
C PHE A 1006 12.02 -22.50 35.05
N GLY A 1007 11.97 -22.52 36.39
CA GLY A 1007 12.76 -23.43 37.22
C GLY A 1007 14.26 -23.12 37.20
N LEU A 1008 14.61 -21.84 37.08
CA LEU A 1008 15.98 -21.33 36.97
C LEU A 1008 16.27 -20.28 38.05
N THR A 1009 17.56 -20.06 38.29
CA THR A 1009 18.12 -18.99 39.10
C THR A 1009 19.07 -18.13 38.26
N ARG A 1010 19.51 -16.98 38.80
CA ARG A 1010 20.55 -16.18 38.13
C ARG A 1010 21.83 -16.99 37.90
N ASP A 1011 22.22 -17.85 38.84
CA ASP A 1011 23.42 -18.70 38.73
C ASP A 1011 23.29 -19.76 37.63
N ASP A 1012 22.09 -20.32 37.42
CA ASP A 1012 21.84 -21.23 36.30
C ASP A 1012 22.11 -20.55 34.95
N LEU A 1013 21.71 -19.28 34.80
CA LEU A 1013 22.00 -18.50 33.59
C LEU A 1013 23.49 -18.27 33.41
N GLN A 1014 24.23 -17.99 34.49
CA GLN A 1014 25.69 -17.79 34.42
C GLN A 1014 26.43 -19.08 34.06
N ARG A 1015 25.96 -20.23 34.54
CA ARG A 1015 26.52 -21.54 34.14
C ARG A 1015 26.27 -21.86 32.67
N GLY A 1016 25.13 -21.44 32.13
CA GLY A 1016 24.84 -21.50 30.69
C GLY A 1016 24.70 -22.92 30.13
N ASP A 1017 24.24 -23.89 30.93
CA ASP A 1017 23.99 -25.26 30.45
C ASP A 1017 22.83 -25.27 29.42
N GLU A 1018 23.18 -25.43 28.15
CA GLU A 1018 22.23 -25.40 27.04
C GLU A 1018 21.10 -26.43 27.18
N ALA A 1019 21.39 -27.62 27.71
CA ALA A 1019 20.39 -28.67 27.88
C ALA A 1019 19.39 -28.31 28.99
N GLN A 1020 19.88 -27.79 30.11
CA GLN A 1020 19.05 -27.31 31.21
C GLN A 1020 18.15 -26.14 30.75
N LEU A 1021 18.74 -25.14 30.09
CA LEU A 1021 18.02 -23.96 29.60
C LEU A 1021 16.96 -24.34 28.55
N ALA A 1022 17.30 -25.22 27.61
CA ALA A 1022 16.36 -25.71 26.61
C ALA A 1022 15.22 -26.54 27.22
N LYS A 1023 15.48 -27.29 28.29
CA LYS A 1023 14.45 -28.05 29.02
C LYS A 1023 13.51 -27.10 29.78
N ALA A 1024 14.06 -26.11 30.48
CA ALA A 1024 13.29 -25.08 31.18
C ALA A 1024 12.33 -24.34 30.24
N VAL A 1025 12.84 -23.87 29.11
CA VAL A 1025 12.04 -23.17 28.08
C VAL A 1025 10.96 -24.08 27.51
N ARG A 1026 11.29 -25.33 27.16
CA ARG A 1026 10.29 -26.30 26.69
C ARG A 1026 9.20 -26.58 27.72
N SER A 1027 9.54 -26.67 29.01
CA SER A 1027 8.57 -26.92 30.08
C SER A 1027 7.48 -25.85 30.13
N VAL A 1028 7.86 -24.57 30.01
CA VAL A 1028 6.87 -23.47 29.97
C VAL A 1028 6.17 -23.41 28.60
N ALA A 1029 6.88 -23.61 27.49
CA ALA A 1029 6.31 -23.54 26.14
C ALA A 1029 5.13 -24.51 25.91
N HIS A 1030 5.15 -25.70 26.54
CA HIS A 1030 4.05 -26.68 26.47
C HIS A 1030 2.77 -26.20 27.17
N ARG A 1031 2.88 -25.24 28.10
CA ARG A 1031 1.74 -24.66 28.82
C ARG A 1031 1.10 -23.49 28.07
N ILE A 1032 1.79 -22.97 27.05
CA ILE A 1032 1.34 -21.84 26.23
C ILE A 1032 0.63 -22.39 24.98
N PRO A 1033 -0.49 -21.79 24.53
CA PRO A 1033 -1.14 -22.16 23.26
C PRO A 1033 -0.20 -22.05 22.06
N SER A 1034 -0.51 -22.77 20.98
CA SER A 1034 0.15 -22.63 19.68
C SER A 1034 -0.89 -22.18 18.66
N TYR A 1035 -0.68 -21.05 18.01
CA TYR A 1035 -1.62 -20.50 17.03
C TYR A 1035 -1.14 -20.75 15.61
N VAL A 1036 -2.05 -21.18 14.75
CA VAL A 1036 -1.84 -21.16 13.30
C VAL A 1036 -2.26 -19.79 12.77
N THR A 1037 -1.37 -19.11 12.05
CA THR A 1037 -1.67 -17.80 11.43
C THR A 1037 -1.37 -17.85 9.95
N ILE A 1038 -2.16 -17.12 9.16
CA ILE A 1038 -1.87 -16.89 7.74
C ILE A 1038 -1.18 -15.52 7.61
N LYS A 1039 -0.04 -15.50 6.93
CA LYS A 1039 0.68 -14.26 6.60
C LYS A 1039 0.94 -14.19 5.09
N ASP A 1040 1.03 -12.98 4.61
CA ASP A 1040 1.35 -12.68 3.21
C ASP A 1040 2.86 -12.56 3.00
N VAL A 1041 3.36 -13.22 1.95
CA VAL A 1041 4.78 -13.27 1.57
C VAL A 1041 4.92 -12.83 0.11
N LYS A 1042 5.86 -11.92 -0.17
CA LYS A 1042 6.09 -11.45 -1.54
C LYS A 1042 6.90 -12.46 -2.33
N TYR A 1043 6.46 -12.74 -3.55
CA TYR A 1043 7.19 -13.52 -4.53
C TYR A 1043 7.53 -12.63 -5.72
N ARG A 1044 8.82 -12.57 -6.08
CA ARG A 1044 9.31 -11.71 -7.16
C ARG A 1044 9.70 -12.54 -8.37
N TRP A 1045 9.31 -12.07 -9.55
CA TRP A 1045 9.65 -12.69 -10.82
C TRP A 1045 9.87 -11.63 -11.91
N GLY A 1046 10.43 -12.06 -13.04
CA GLY A 1046 10.71 -11.20 -14.20
C GLY A 1046 11.55 -9.96 -13.85
N HIS A 1047 11.13 -8.80 -14.35
CA HIS A 1047 11.79 -7.50 -14.20
C HIS A 1047 11.13 -6.62 -13.13
N GLY A 1048 10.81 -7.22 -11.97
CA GLY A 1048 10.23 -6.50 -10.82
C GLY A 1048 8.73 -6.69 -10.65
N GLN A 1049 8.16 -7.75 -11.22
CA GLN A 1049 6.81 -8.20 -10.86
C GLN A 1049 6.81 -8.77 -9.44
N GLU A 1050 5.78 -8.42 -8.66
CA GLU A 1050 5.58 -8.92 -7.29
C GLU A 1050 4.18 -9.53 -7.19
N ASP A 1051 4.12 -10.78 -6.73
CA ASP A 1051 2.90 -11.46 -6.30
C ASP A 1051 2.91 -11.61 -4.78
N ILE A 1052 1.73 -11.79 -4.19
CA ILE A 1052 1.57 -12.03 -2.75
C ILE A 1052 0.93 -13.40 -2.56
N TYR A 1053 1.63 -14.28 -1.84
CA TYR A 1053 1.14 -15.61 -1.51
C TYR A 1053 0.82 -15.71 -0.01
N PRO A 1054 -0.33 -16.31 0.36
CA PRO A 1054 -0.63 -16.64 1.74
C PRO A 1054 0.19 -17.86 2.16
N VAL A 1055 0.80 -17.81 3.34
CA VAL A 1055 1.52 -18.94 3.95
C VAL A 1055 1.06 -19.14 5.40
N ALA A 1056 1.06 -20.39 5.86
CA ALA A 1056 0.76 -20.71 7.25
C ALA A 1056 2.02 -20.69 8.13
N GLN A 1057 1.89 -20.18 9.34
CA GLN A 1057 2.95 -20.04 10.35
C GLN A 1057 2.42 -20.41 11.73
N ILE A 1058 3.32 -20.86 12.61
CA ILE A 1058 3.00 -21.16 14.02
C ILE A 1058 3.57 -20.07 14.92
N GLU A 1059 2.73 -19.50 15.79
CA GLU A 1059 3.11 -18.44 16.71
C GLU A 1059 2.69 -18.77 18.15
N LYS A 1060 3.54 -18.42 19.13
CA LYS A 1060 3.22 -18.35 20.57
C LYS A 1060 3.27 -16.90 21.04
N LEU A 1061 2.27 -16.47 21.79
CA LEU A 1061 2.07 -15.07 22.18
C LEU A 1061 2.43 -14.86 23.66
N TRP A 1062 3.15 -13.78 23.96
CA TRP A 1062 3.61 -13.42 25.32
C TRP A 1062 2.46 -13.13 26.28
N SER A 1063 1.37 -12.55 25.79
CA SER A 1063 0.17 -12.23 26.57
C SER A 1063 -0.49 -13.46 27.19
N ASP A 1064 -0.32 -14.65 26.60
CA ASP A 1064 -0.80 -15.92 27.18
C ASP A 1064 -0.10 -16.29 28.49
N MET A 1065 0.99 -15.62 28.86
CA MET A 1065 1.56 -15.74 30.21
C MET A 1065 0.54 -15.35 31.29
N SER A 1066 -0.37 -14.41 30.99
CA SER A 1066 -1.46 -14.03 31.90
C SER A 1066 -2.53 -15.10 32.09
N ALA A 1067 -2.53 -16.15 31.26
CA ALA A 1067 -3.42 -17.30 31.40
C ALA A 1067 -2.94 -18.31 32.44
N LEU A 1068 -1.67 -18.24 32.84
CA LEU A 1068 -1.05 -19.18 33.76
C LEU A 1068 -1.46 -18.82 35.19
N THR A 1069 -2.19 -19.71 35.86
CA THR A 1069 -2.79 -19.47 37.18
C THR A 1069 -1.78 -19.38 38.34
N ASP A 1070 -0.56 -19.86 38.12
CA ASP A 1070 0.59 -19.78 39.03
C ASP A 1070 1.46 -18.53 38.78
N VAL A 1071 1.07 -17.64 37.85
CA VAL A 1071 1.78 -16.39 37.57
C VAL A 1071 0.96 -15.20 38.07
N GLN A 1072 1.46 -14.53 39.10
CA GLN A 1072 0.80 -13.32 39.63
C GLN A 1072 0.94 -12.16 38.62
N CYS A 1073 -0.18 -11.81 37.99
CA CYS A 1073 -0.26 -10.75 36.99
C CYS A 1073 -1.07 -9.56 37.49
N GLY A 1074 -0.65 -8.35 37.13
CA GLY A 1074 -1.40 -7.11 37.30
C GLY A 1074 -1.68 -6.41 35.98
N TYR A 1075 -2.63 -5.47 35.98
CA TYR A 1075 -3.06 -4.73 34.80
C TYR A 1075 -3.10 -3.23 35.09
N LEU A 1076 -2.45 -2.45 34.23
CA LEU A 1076 -2.36 -1.00 34.33
C LEU A 1076 -2.99 -0.35 33.10
N VAL A 1077 -4.04 0.42 33.29
CA VAL A 1077 -4.68 1.20 32.23
C VAL A 1077 -3.86 2.46 32.01
N VAL A 1078 -3.39 2.66 30.79
CA VAL A 1078 -2.55 3.79 30.41
C VAL A 1078 -3.20 4.67 29.32
N PRO A 1079 -2.80 5.94 29.20
CA PRO A 1079 -3.26 6.81 28.11
C PRO A 1079 -2.96 6.21 26.74
N ARG A 1080 -3.84 6.44 25.76
CA ARG A 1080 -3.64 5.93 24.39
C ARG A 1080 -2.35 6.43 23.75
N LEU A 1081 -1.95 7.67 24.02
CA LEU A 1081 -0.69 8.25 23.54
C LEU A 1081 0.54 7.39 23.92
N ARG A 1082 0.50 6.71 25.08
CA ARG A 1082 1.52 5.79 25.57
C ARG A 1082 1.43 4.41 24.91
N GLY A 1083 0.24 3.81 24.89
CA GLY A 1083 0.07 2.38 24.57
C GLY A 1083 -0.41 2.04 23.15
N GLN A 1084 -0.75 3.02 22.32
CA GLN A 1084 -1.20 2.77 20.94
C GLN A 1084 -0.06 2.24 20.05
N GLN A 1085 -0.42 1.40 19.08
CA GLN A 1085 0.52 0.71 18.20
C GLN A 1085 0.40 1.22 16.75
N LEU A 1086 1.55 1.51 16.13
CA LEU A 1086 1.62 1.98 14.75
C LEU A 1086 1.92 0.82 13.78
N LYS A 1087 0.87 0.13 13.32
CA LYS A 1087 0.95 -1.14 12.58
C LYS A 1087 1.00 -0.98 11.05
N ASP A 1088 0.45 0.10 10.51
CA ASP A 1088 0.31 0.35 9.07
C ASP A 1088 0.69 1.81 8.72
N PRO A 1089 1.45 2.06 7.64
CA PRO A 1089 1.74 3.42 7.18
C PRO A 1089 0.50 4.28 6.94
N ALA A 1090 -0.66 3.69 6.63
CA ALA A 1090 -1.92 4.43 6.48
C ALA A 1090 -2.37 5.13 7.78
N GLN A 1091 -1.89 4.69 8.95
CA GLN A 1091 -2.21 5.29 10.25
C GLN A 1091 -1.41 6.56 10.55
N LEU A 1092 -0.38 6.85 9.75
CA LEU A 1092 0.56 7.93 10.02
C LEU A 1092 -0.09 9.31 10.02
N ASP A 1093 -1.03 9.57 9.12
CA ASP A 1093 -1.68 10.88 9.04
C ASP A 1093 -2.53 11.17 10.28
N ALA A 1094 -3.35 10.20 10.69
CA ALA A 1094 -4.15 10.32 11.91
C ALA A 1094 -3.27 10.49 13.17
N TRP A 1095 -2.16 9.74 13.25
CA TRP A 1095 -1.19 9.81 14.35
C TRP A 1095 -0.44 11.16 14.43
N VAL A 1096 -0.28 11.87 13.30
CA VAL A 1096 0.23 13.24 13.29
C VAL A 1096 -0.87 14.22 13.71
N THR A 1097 -2.07 14.09 13.14
CA THR A 1097 -3.18 15.01 13.34
C THR A 1097 -3.72 15.01 14.78
N ASP A 1098 -3.71 13.85 15.45
CA ASP A 1098 -4.16 13.74 16.85
C ASP A 1098 -3.07 14.09 17.90
N GLY A 1099 -1.91 14.59 17.46
CA GLY A 1099 -0.82 15.04 18.33
C GLY A 1099 0.05 13.92 18.91
N SER A 1100 -0.19 12.66 18.51
CA SER A 1100 0.59 11.52 19.00
C SER A 1100 2.05 11.57 18.59
N LYS A 1101 2.36 12.05 17.39
CA LYS A 1101 3.74 12.32 16.97
C LYS A 1101 4.44 13.29 17.92
N ASP A 1102 3.77 14.39 18.28
CA ASP A 1102 4.35 15.44 19.11
C ASP A 1102 4.55 14.96 20.55
N TYR A 1103 3.61 14.17 21.07
CA TYR A 1103 3.80 13.47 22.35
C TYR A 1103 5.03 12.58 22.35
N VAL A 1104 5.20 11.71 21.33
CA VAL A 1104 6.38 10.84 21.21
C VAL A 1104 7.67 11.65 21.09
N ALA A 1105 7.68 12.72 20.29
CA ALA A 1105 8.82 13.61 20.18
C ALA A 1105 9.18 14.25 21.53
N SER A 1106 8.18 14.62 22.34
CA SER A 1106 8.39 15.16 23.68
C SER A 1106 9.05 14.19 24.66
N LEU A 1107 9.00 12.87 24.42
CA LEU A 1107 9.66 11.85 25.24
C LEU A 1107 11.13 11.63 24.84
N CYS A 1108 11.58 12.19 23.71
CA CYS A 1108 12.89 11.88 23.13
C CYS A 1108 13.96 12.93 23.47
N SER A 1109 15.21 12.48 23.53
CA SER A 1109 16.42 13.33 23.49
C SER A 1109 17.29 12.82 22.33
N PHE A 1110 17.26 13.52 21.19
CA PHE A 1110 18.07 13.16 20.03
C PHE A 1110 19.47 13.81 20.10
N PRO A 1111 20.52 13.18 19.57
CA PRO A 1111 21.79 13.87 19.36
C PRO A 1111 21.59 15.05 18.38
N GLY A 1112 22.24 16.18 18.69
CA GLY A 1112 22.22 17.40 17.87
C GLY A 1112 23.10 17.33 16.63
#